data_AF-A0A2E7H897-F1
#
_entry.id   AF-A0A2E7H897-F1
#
_cell.length_a   1.000
_cell.length_b   1.000
_cell.length_c   1.000
_cell.angle_alpha   90.00
_cell.angle_beta   90.00
_cell.angle_gamma   90.00
#
_symmetry.space_group_name_H-M   'P 1'
#
loop_
_entity.id
_entity.type
_entity.pdbx_description
1 polymer ?
#
loop_
_entity_poly.entity_id
_entity_poly.type
_entity_poly.pdbx_seq_one_letter_code
_entity_poly.pdbx_strand_id
1 'polypeptide(L)'
;MALSVYRLNTQVECEEPANEIQVTYHATDVNTVCSGGGTSMSIFSDSTGTLNGITSGGGSGSGSGAGTDMTGGVTNPCNQGMDVVFVLDYSHSGHYAYWPILKQQYTTYIGNKINTLSGGDYRVGIVTYEGDTLLSSPAYSSAGFYQNLPAGQKISETVPGGTHFITCWQKMTQANNTTVSAVLNALDNSNSNSTAVDGSGDMQPAGRALLEVGTNEFAGQWRNGVAKFIIVLSSDDADETVSYMQNTVLPGAEQNQIQHIALQKNNTGSSPSLAYICGATTPEGSFIGNLNLGGNNWAQVDLPNELTNDCSETTIYDCSPIAAGWYQEVGDTTAYYYDGTNWTTSNDCNYQVTINLVNSGSNVSLDNIASDHTYYGDADTYFIDMPYGTQFTLTNTVSADSGYTFSDIDATSVITVAGSGGTISVVTDSTDNSLLVTAYQISGTVTADMTFNVLITASANQNPQTASIVVVSDVADPFDANGQNQTPSGGITIVKHTPSVNWSDVSESYAGKSSLSHTFSETPGTTCSWRVNLNPNPSDYTLNNISSTASYSSNTIRTAVNGTTTTNSYITGSFTMPSTSGHQIRYNIGGGSDQPDYTYSLTAQISSGGGSISGAPYSQTYTGYTGDQFNFSISIVGSTDVQIMQILSATESDSNISNVTINNVDFTITGTVTMPSGGGSGDVDIVTRTQGVNHTFSVIIQDPFTDNASYPGHQFTGQTGSSHSQTISLQNTDSNTTYTVTGVSDNSIPLTSSNSGTDIVLSLGSMPSGGGSATVTVTGSNVAKQYNYIVEFKRGSFTGSNPSWANTDAQSVYVTITGTAGSTQLASYDLVAPINGFFNAATVSENELALSNARRTYDTSLSYNNSSPNIANIQVEVAMPAGGGSGRVDVTGIIEDVAYTHQWNIYTNSSSTVVNNISTSLVNSNNGVGVCAYSIATTSTNGGGYSITFTGTASSSAENFHAAVQSSNTTDYEAEIGTFSNTSPSGTVLITGTHVIYVENTYMKEGIAFSFFMPGKDPRNTTQYADITNLEITTSLIAQTLSFTLNYASNMSGVTPIKSSDTFTGNVGTAHNYSVRYQGDSSVSSFNVTGATSSGSASITKYISSPDVSGSVIMPSGGGSSTLTASGTVVENCGCDFMSTPPLVSSSNPTFSGGSNGQLSWTLTDTCGGAVTLIEYKINSGNWINASGWWSSSSVGAYSKNGLSAATYSFRFSFGSTSACQYLGAVTLTNPSSGGSGSGSGSGSGGGKELSPIGGPGPEGGEGIE
;
A
#
# COMPACT_ATOMS: atom_id res chain seq x y z
N MET A 1 14.34 65.18 -4.51
CA MET A 1 13.42 64.09 -4.11
C MET A 1 12.23 64.18 -5.05
N ALA A 2 12.02 63.15 -5.85
CA ALA A 2 10.89 63.02 -6.75
C ALA A 2 10.26 61.64 -6.52
N LEU A 3 8.98 61.47 -6.84
CA LEU A 3 8.26 60.21 -6.67
C LEU A 3 8.62 59.15 -7.73
N SER A 4 9.38 59.50 -8.80
CA SER A 4 9.98 58.60 -9.82
C SER A 4 10.85 59.37 -10.81
N VAL A 5 11.93 58.80 -11.36
CA VAL A 5 12.73 59.44 -12.44
C VAL A 5 13.31 58.44 -13.47
N TYR A 6 13.14 58.69 -14.78
CA TYR A 6 14.22 58.79 -15.81
C TYR A 6 13.76 59.48 -17.13
N ARG A 7 14.58 59.55 -18.19
CA ARG A 7 14.60 60.61 -19.25
C ARG A 7 14.41 60.07 -20.69
N LEU A 8 14.14 60.89 -21.72
CA LEU A 8 15.22 61.55 -22.51
C LEU A 8 14.81 62.81 -23.33
N ASN A 9 15.59 63.87 -23.07
CA ASN A 9 16.07 64.97 -23.94
C ASN A 9 15.10 65.70 -24.89
N THR A 10 14.43 66.74 -24.38
CA THR A 10 14.89 68.14 -24.56
C THR A 10 14.19 69.06 -23.55
N GLN A 11 14.99 69.87 -22.85
CA GLN A 11 14.64 70.95 -21.88
C GLN A 11 14.52 70.59 -20.38
N VAL A 12 15.68 70.75 -19.72
CA VAL A 12 15.98 71.32 -18.38
C VAL A 12 14.84 71.45 -17.35
N GLU A 13 14.89 70.66 -16.26
CA GLU A 13 14.95 71.13 -14.86
C GLU A 13 15.01 70.01 -13.77
N CYS A 14 15.04 68.71 -14.11
CA CYS A 14 15.27 67.63 -13.13
C CYS A 14 16.33 66.60 -13.60
N GLU A 15 17.24 66.20 -12.71
CA GLU A 15 18.23 65.11 -12.87
C GLU A 15 17.71 63.80 -12.27
N GLU A 16 18.24 62.66 -12.73
CA GLU A 16 17.90 61.31 -12.23
C GLU A 16 18.50 61.05 -10.83
N PRO A 17 17.69 60.66 -9.83
CA PRO A 17 18.15 60.26 -8.52
C PRO A 17 18.83 58.90 -8.57
N ALA A 18 19.95 58.76 -7.87
CA ALA A 18 20.77 57.55 -7.89
C ALA A 18 20.15 56.30 -7.24
N ASN A 19 19.10 56.43 -6.41
CA ASN A 19 18.53 55.31 -5.64
C ASN A 19 16.99 55.39 -5.53
N GLU A 20 16.35 54.21 -5.54
CA GLU A 20 14.93 54.01 -5.25
C GLU A 20 14.77 53.36 -3.86
N ILE A 21 13.86 53.88 -3.03
CA ILE A 21 13.57 53.35 -1.70
C ILE A 21 12.08 53.00 -1.63
N GLN A 22 11.78 51.72 -1.41
CA GLN A 22 10.42 51.22 -1.24
C GLN A 22 9.92 51.56 0.16
N VAL A 23 8.81 52.28 0.25
CA VAL A 23 8.22 52.72 1.51
C VAL A 23 6.72 52.44 1.58
N THR A 24 6.22 52.39 2.80
CA THR A 24 4.81 52.37 3.13
C THR A 24 4.46 53.73 3.73
N TYR A 25 3.39 54.37 3.23
CA TYR A 25 2.98 55.72 3.61
C TYR A 25 1.62 55.76 4.30
N HIS A 26 1.47 56.60 5.31
CA HIS A 26 0.15 56.99 5.82
C HIS A 26 0.15 58.43 6.32
N ALA A 27 -0.90 59.19 6.00
CA ALA A 27 -0.94 60.63 6.19
C ALA A 27 -0.80 61.08 7.66
N THR A 28 -1.31 60.31 8.62
CA THR A 28 -1.40 60.77 10.02
C THR A 28 -1.10 59.71 11.07
N ASP A 29 -1.44 58.45 10.80
CA ASP A 29 -1.30 57.36 11.77
C ASP A 29 -0.08 56.50 11.49
N VAL A 30 0.90 56.59 12.39
CA VAL A 30 2.12 55.78 12.37
C VAL A 30 1.84 54.31 12.58
N ASN A 31 0.82 53.95 13.36
CA ASN A 31 0.50 52.56 13.65
C ASN A 31 0.02 51.83 12.38
N THR A 32 -0.72 52.53 11.52
CA THR A 32 -1.13 52.00 10.21
C THR A 32 0.07 51.69 9.31
N VAL A 33 1.12 52.52 9.35
CA VAL A 33 2.37 52.25 8.62
C VAL A 33 3.11 51.08 9.26
N CYS A 34 3.30 51.14 10.59
CA CYS A 34 3.92 50.12 11.41
C CYS A 34 3.18 48.79 11.40
N SER A 35 1.94 48.68 10.90
CA SER A 35 1.20 47.42 10.75
C SER A 35 1.17 46.93 9.31
N GLY A 36 1.97 47.52 8.41
CA GLY A 36 1.98 47.23 6.98
C GLY A 36 0.72 47.68 6.22
N GLY A 37 -0.17 48.46 6.85
CA GLY A 37 -1.45 48.91 6.29
C GLY A 37 -1.39 50.25 5.54
N GLY A 38 -0.20 50.84 5.40
CA GLY A 38 0.00 52.07 4.63
C GLY A 38 -0.12 51.86 3.11
N THR A 39 -0.13 52.95 2.36
CA THR A 39 -0.05 52.94 0.90
C THR A 39 1.39 52.67 0.48
N SER A 40 1.65 51.59 -0.25
CA SER A 40 2.98 51.32 -0.83
C SER A 40 3.33 52.37 -1.88
N MET A 41 4.54 52.93 -1.80
CA MET A 41 5.07 53.90 -2.75
C MET A 41 6.60 53.89 -2.76
N SER A 42 7.20 54.52 -3.75
CA SER A 42 8.65 54.67 -3.86
C SER A 42 9.08 56.11 -3.59
N ILE A 43 10.20 56.29 -2.89
CA ILE A 43 10.90 57.56 -2.77
C ILE A 43 12.20 57.46 -3.56
N PHE A 44 12.42 58.37 -4.51
CA PHE A 44 13.65 58.43 -5.29
C PHE A 44 14.55 59.55 -4.77
N SER A 45 15.82 59.20 -4.51
CA SER A 45 16.78 60.05 -3.81
C SER A 45 18.22 59.80 -4.26
N ASP A 46 19.02 60.87 -4.28
CA ASP A 46 20.48 60.83 -4.46
C ASP A 46 21.25 60.43 -3.19
N SER A 47 20.55 60.23 -2.07
CA SER A 47 21.14 59.78 -0.80
C SER A 47 21.48 58.28 -0.80
N THR A 48 21.90 57.71 0.33
CA THR A 48 22.46 56.36 0.51
C THR A 48 21.49 55.18 0.28
N GLY A 49 20.39 55.37 -0.46
CA GLY A 49 19.45 54.30 -0.81
C GLY A 49 18.63 53.71 0.33
N THR A 50 18.54 54.39 1.47
CA THR A 50 17.66 54.01 2.60
C THR A 50 16.95 55.23 3.19
N LEU A 51 15.79 55.02 3.81
CA LEU A 51 15.01 56.09 4.42
C LEU A 51 15.75 56.73 5.61
N ASN A 52 16.46 55.92 6.41
CA ASN A 52 17.38 56.39 7.45
C ASN A 52 18.52 57.26 6.88
N GLY A 53 19.05 56.88 5.71
CA GLY A 53 20.05 57.66 4.99
C GLY A 53 19.55 59.04 4.54
N ILE A 54 18.29 59.14 4.14
CA ILE A 54 17.66 60.41 3.78
C ILE A 54 17.48 61.31 5.01
N THR A 55 16.98 60.73 6.11
CA THR A 55 16.64 61.48 7.34
C THR A 55 17.90 61.99 8.06
N SER A 56 18.94 61.17 8.14
CA SER A 56 20.23 61.53 8.76
C SER A 56 21.05 62.55 7.96
N GLY A 57 20.82 62.66 6.64
CA GLY A 57 21.49 63.62 5.76
C GLY A 57 20.89 65.04 5.76
N GLY A 58 19.77 65.28 6.46
CA GLY A 58 19.13 66.60 6.55
C GLY A 58 18.49 67.11 5.24
N GLY A 59 18.08 66.20 4.35
CA GLY A 59 17.53 66.56 3.03
C GLY A 59 16.25 67.40 3.11
N SER A 60 16.30 68.64 2.60
CA SER A 60 15.14 69.50 2.43
C SER A 60 14.34 69.11 1.19
N GLY A 61 13.11 68.61 1.36
CA GLY A 61 12.27 68.11 0.26
C GLY A 61 11.61 69.18 -0.59
N SER A 62 12.38 70.10 -1.16
CA SER A 62 11.85 71.13 -2.06
C SER A 62 11.83 70.66 -3.52
N GLY A 63 10.75 70.01 -3.92
CA GLY A 63 10.27 69.87 -5.31
C GLY A 63 8.77 70.17 -5.32
N SER A 64 8.23 70.87 -6.32
CA SER A 64 6.95 71.60 -6.22
C SER A 64 5.78 70.92 -6.96
N GLY A 65 4.61 70.82 -6.31
CA GLY A 65 3.27 70.59 -6.91
C GLY A 65 2.71 69.16 -6.94
N ALA A 66 1.76 68.82 -6.06
CA ALA A 66 1.13 67.49 -5.91
C ALA A 66 0.02 67.17 -6.94
N GLY A 67 0.02 65.94 -7.47
CA GLY A 67 -1.10 65.28 -8.15
C GLY A 67 -1.65 64.11 -7.32
N THR A 68 -2.96 64.12 -7.04
CA THR A 68 -3.66 63.02 -6.38
C THR A 68 -3.96 61.90 -7.38
N ASP A 69 -3.38 60.73 -7.21
CA ASP A 69 -4.05 59.48 -7.58
C ASP A 69 -3.89 58.43 -6.49
N MET A 70 -5.03 58.05 -5.91
CA MET A 70 -5.14 56.96 -4.97
C MET A 70 -5.28 55.68 -5.79
N THR A 71 -4.47 54.67 -5.45
CA THR A 71 -4.50 53.27 -5.91
C THR A 71 -3.57 52.88 -7.07
N GLY A 72 -2.33 52.53 -6.71
CA GLY A 72 -1.64 51.39 -7.31
C GLY A 72 -0.77 51.65 -8.53
N GLY A 73 0.51 51.93 -8.28
CA GLY A 73 1.57 51.78 -9.27
C GLY A 73 1.51 52.81 -10.39
N VAL A 74 2.64 53.00 -11.03
CA VAL A 74 2.75 53.78 -12.26
C VAL A 74 1.84 53.11 -13.29
N THR A 75 0.65 53.66 -13.59
CA THR A 75 -0.25 53.01 -14.55
C THR A 75 0.27 53.22 -15.95
N ASN A 76 0.77 52.13 -16.54
CA ASN A 76 1.04 51.97 -17.96
C ASN A 76 -0.09 52.63 -18.79
N PRO A 77 0.19 53.59 -19.69
CA PRO A 77 -0.81 54.30 -20.49
C PRO A 77 -1.56 53.36 -21.43
N CYS A 78 -1.03 52.17 -21.75
CA CYS A 78 -1.80 51.13 -22.40
C CYS A 78 -2.95 50.66 -21.49
N ASN A 79 -2.75 50.47 -20.19
CA ASN A 79 -3.82 50.09 -19.26
C ASN A 79 -4.92 51.18 -19.11
N GLN A 80 -4.59 52.43 -19.43
CA GLN A 80 -5.55 53.54 -19.49
C GLN A 80 -6.31 53.61 -20.82
N GLY A 81 -5.87 52.83 -21.82
CA GLY A 81 -6.52 52.62 -23.10
C GLY A 81 -5.52 52.65 -24.27
N MET A 82 -5.96 52.24 -25.46
CA MET A 82 -5.13 52.25 -26.67
C MET A 82 -5.89 52.80 -27.89
N ASP A 83 -5.24 53.65 -28.68
CA ASP A 83 -5.66 53.98 -30.04
C ASP A 83 -4.61 53.41 -31.00
N VAL A 84 -5.04 52.58 -31.95
CA VAL A 84 -4.14 51.87 -32.86
C VAL A 84 -4.62 52.04 -34.30
N VAL A 85 -3.76 52.46 -35.21
CA VAL A 85 -4.10 52.51 -36.64
C VAL A 85 -3.13 51.65 -37.43
N PHE A 86 -3.65 50.65 -38.14
CA PHE A 86 -2.88 49.89 -39.11
C PHE A 86 -2.84 50.66 -40.43
N VAL A 87 -1.63 50.93 -40.92
CA VAL A 87 -1.34 51.54 -42.21
C VAL A 87 -0.68 50.49 -43.09
N LEU A 88 -1.45 49.97 -44.05
CA LEU A 88 -1.15 48.74 -44.76
C LEU A 88 -0.81 49.01 -46.23
N ASP A 89 0.37 48.57 -46.67
CA ASP A 89 0.76 48.50 -48.08
C ASP A 89 -0.19 47.58 -48.86
N TYR A 90 -0.98 48.17 -49.74
CA TYR A 90 -2.01 47.47 -50.49
C TYR A 90 -1.64 47.29 -51.96
N SER A 91 -0.36 47.49 -52.30
CA SER A 91 0.20 47.12 -53.60
C SER A 91 0.08 45.63 -53.87
N HIS A 92 0.18 45.22 -55.14
CA HIS A 92 0.09 43.82 -55.52
C HIS A 92 1.15 42.96 -54.80
N SER A 93 2.41 43.44 -54.67
CA SER A 93 3.46 42.71 -53.96
C SER A 93 3.29 42.70 -52.44
N GLY A 94 2.76 43.79 -51.87
CA GLY A 94 2.54 43.94 -50.43
C GLY A 94 1.36 43.10 -49.92
N HIS A 95 0.21 43.23 -50.58
CA HIS A 95 -1.02 42.56 -50.20
C HIS A 95 -0.86 41.03 -50.12
N TYR A 96 -0.31 40.37 -51.15
CA TYR A 96 -0.15 38.91 -51.13
C TYR A 96 0.88 38.41 -50.10
N ALA A 97 1.80 39.27 -49.65
CA ALA A 97 2.89 38.85 -48.76
C ALA A 97 2.44 38.60 -47.32
N TYR A 98 1.58 39.46 -46.76
CA TYR A 98 1.21 39.39 -45.33
C TYR A 98 -0.30 39.37 -45.06
N TRP A 99 -1.16 39.67 -46.03
CA TRP A 99 -2.60 39.82 -45.80
C TRP A 99 -3.30 38.56 -45.26
N PRO A 100 -3.03 37.34 -45.80
CA PRO A 100 -3.64 36.12 -45.27
C PRO A 100 -3.27 35.86 -43.80
N ILE A 101 -2.03 36.20 -43.44
CA ILE A 101 -1.49 36.04 -42.08
C ILE A 101 -2.10 37.11 -41.17
N LEU A 102 -2.10 38.38 -41.57
CA LEU A 102 -2.71 39.46 -40.80
C LEU A 102 -4.18 39.14 -40.48
N LYS A 103 -4.97 38.75 -41.47
CA LYS A 103 -6.38 38.34 -41.29
C LYS A 103 -6.52 37.18 -40.30
N GLN A 104 -5.74 36.11 -40.48
CA GLN A 104 -5.82 34.91 -39.64
C GLN A 104 -5.38 35.21 -38.20
N GLN A 105 -4.28 35.95 -38.03
CA GLN A 105 -3.62 36.16 -36.74
C GLN A 105 -4.21 37.36 -35.97
N TYR A 106 -4.90 38.30 -36.63
CA TYR A 106 -5.49 39.45 -35.95
C TYR A 106 -6.51 39.04 -34.88
N THR A 107 -7.42 38.12 -35.21
CA THR A 107 -8.45 37.69 -34.24
C THR A 107 -7.87 36.85 -33.11
N THR A 108 -6.78 36.12 -33.36
CA THR A 108 -6.23 35.12 -32.44
C THR A 108 -5.13 35.70 -31.53
N TYR A 109 -4.29 36.59 -32.06
CA TYR A 109 -3.10 37.12 -31.38
C TYR A 109 -3.12 38.64 -31.29
N ILE A 110 -3.11 39.37 -32.41
CA ILE A 110 -2.87 40.82 -32.41
C ILE A 110 -4.01 41.60 -31.73
N GLY A 111 -5.26 41.37 -32.14
CA GLY A 111 -6.44 42.00 -31.55
C GLY A 111 -6.64 41.60 -30.10
N ASN A 112 -6.39 40.33 -29.75
CA ASN A 112 -6.42 39.87 -28.35
C ASN A 112 -5.34 40.56 -27.51
N LYS A 113 -4.14 40.76 -28.07
CA LYS A 113 -3.04 41.45 -27.40
C LYS A 113 -3.37 42.91 -27.13
N ILE A 114 -3.89 43.64 -28.13
CA ILE A 114 -4.39 45.01 -27.98
C ILE A 114 -5.49 45.07 -26.91
N ASN A 115 -6.47 44.17 -26.96
CA ASN A 115 -7.53 44.08 -25.96
C ASN A 115 -6.98 43.84 -24.53
N THR A 116 -5.98 42.96 -24.40
CA THR A 116 -5.38 42.62 -23.11
C THR A 116 -4.54 43.77 -22.55
N LEU A 117 -3.65 44.36 -23.36
CA LEU A 117 -2.78 45.47 -22.94
C LEU A 117 -3.59 46.73 -22.64
N SER A 118 -4.76 46.89 -23.28
CA SER A 118 -5.63 48.05 -23.05
C SER A 118 -6.62 47.92 -21.88
N GLY A 119 -6.65 46.77 -21.20
CA GLY A 119 -7.72 46.48 -20.23
C GLY A 119 -9.13 46.48 -20.85
N GLY A 120 -9.25 46.31 -22.16
CA GLY A 120 -10.49 46.38 -22.92
C GLY A 120 -10.86 47.76 -23.48
N ASP A 121 -10.10 48.81 -23.17
CA ASP A 121 -10.35 50.17 -23.67
C ASP A 121 -9.50 50.51 -24.91
N TYR A 122 -9.88 50.01 -26.09
CA TYR A 122 -9.13 50.26 -27.32
C TYR A 122 -9.97 50.77 -28.50
N ARG A 123 -9.33 51.43 -29.47
CA ARG A 123 -9.92 51.79 -30.77
C ARG A 123 -8.94 51.46 -31.90
N VAL A 124 -9.39 50.73 -32.90
CA VAL A 124 -8.55 50.31 -34.04
C VAL A 124 -9.04 50.90 -35.36
N GLY A 125 -8.15 51.54 -36.12
CA GLY A 125 -8.39 52.00 -37.49
C GLY A 125 -7.63 51.16 -38.53
N ILE A 126 -8.17 51.06 -39.75
CA ILE A 126 -7.52 50.41 -40.89
C ILE A 126 -7.43 51.41 -42.06
N VAL A 127 -6.21 51.72 -42.46
CA VAL A 127 -5.88 52.56 -43.61
C VAL A 127 -4.98 51.77 -44.53
N THR A 128 -5.26 51.82 -45.83
CA THR A 128 -4.37 51.26 -46.86
C THR A 128 -3.78 52.35 -47.71
N TYR A 129 -2.61 52.09 -48.28
CA TYR A 129 -1.98 52.97 -49.25
C TYR A 129 -1.42 52.17 -50.42
N GLU A 130 -1.37 52.80 -51.59
CA GLU A 130 -0.72 52.35 -52.81
C GLU A 130 -0.54 53.56 -53.73
N GLY A 131 0.15 53.40 -54.86
CA GLY A 131 0.07 54.37 -55.95
C GLY A 131 0.52 53.79 -57.28
N ASP A 132 0.03 54.36 -58.37
CA ASP A 132 0.24 53.82 -59.71
C ASP A 132 0.74 54.92 -60.66
N THR A 133 1.72 54.58 -61.50
CA THR A 133 2.33 55.53 -62.44
C THR A 133 1.47 55.81 -63.67
N LEU A 134 0.47 54.97 -63.93
CA LEU A 134 -0.37 54.99 -65.13
C LEU A 134 -1.87 55.18 -64.83
N LEU A 135 -2.34 54.74 -63.65
CA LEU A 135 -3.74 54.86 -63.28
C LEU A 135 -4.06 56.21 -62.63
N SER A 136 -5.29 56.67 -62.88
CA SER A 136 -5.90 57.87 -62.26
C SER A 136 -6.97 57.51 -61.22
N SER A 137 -7.18 56.22 -60.97
CA SER A 137 -8.08 55.67 -59.95
C SER A 137 -7.55 54.30 -59.52
N PRO A 138 -7.77 53.87 -58.27
CA PRO A 138 -7.26 52.58 -57.80
C PRO A 138 -7.91 51.44 -58.59
N ALA A 139 -7.19 50.33 -58.76
CA ALA A 139 -7.68 49.17 -59.51
C ALA A 139 -8.97 48.58 -58.93
N TYR A 140 -9.18 48.75 -57.62
CA TYR A 140 -10.39 48.38 -56.92
C TYR A 140 -11.47 49.46 -56.85
N SER A 141 -11.35 50.53 -57.62
CA SER A 141 -12.34 51.61 -57.65
C SER A 141 -13.75 51.11 -57.95
N SER A 142 -13.92 50.03 -58.70
CA SER A 142 -15.26 49.45 -59.00
C SER A 142 -15.85 48.59 -57.88
N ALA A 143 -15.09 48.25 -56.83
CA ALA A 143 -15.53 47.34 -55.79
C ALA A 143 -16.62 47.98 -54.90
N GLY A 144 -17.66 47.20 -54.58
CA GLY A 144 -18.79 47.70 -53.78
C GLY A 144 -18.36 48.21 -52.40
N PHE A 145 -17.38 47.55 -51.78
CA PHE A 145 -16.83 47.97 -50.48
C PHE A 145 -16.15 49.33 -50.56
N TYR A 146 -15.39 49.59 -51.64
CA TYR A 146 -14.77 50.89 -51.89
C TYR A 146 -15.82 51.95 -52.26
N GLN A 147 -16.76 51.65 -53.14
CA GLN A 147 -17.80 52.59 -53.58
C GLN A 147 -18.68 53.07 -52.41
N ASN A 148 -18.99 52.18 -51.46
CA ASN A 148 -19.79 52.50 -50.29
C ASN A 148 -19.07 53.33 -49.22
N LEU A 149 -17.74 53.49 -49.30
CA LEU A 149 -17.02 54.36 -48.38
C LEU A 149 -17.36 55.85 -48.64
N PRO A 150 -17.55 56.66 -47.58
CA PRO A 150 -17.66 58.11 -47.68
C PRO A 150 -16.49 58.74 -48.44
N ALA A 151 -16.75 59.85 -49.14
CA ALA A 151 -15.71 60.57 -49.89
C ALA A 151 -14.53 61.00 -49.00
N GLY A 152 -14.79 61.38 -47.73
CA GLY A 152 -13.75 61.75 -46.76
C GLY A 152 -12.92 60.60 -46.21
N GLN A 153 -13.11 59.37 -46.71
CA GLN A 153 -12.27 58.20 -46.41
C GLN A 153 -11.45 57.75 -47.63
N LYS A 154 -11.41 58.58 -48.68
CA LYS A 154 -10.70 58.31 -49.94
C LYS A 154 -9.83 59.51 -50.28
N ILE A 155 -8.54 59.29 -50.45
CA ILE A 155 -7.60 60.26 -50.99
C ILE A 155 -7.07 59.70 -52.30
N SER A 156 -7.17 60.50 -53.36
CA SER A 156 -6.58 60.24 -54.67
C SER A 156 -5.85 61.51 -55.08
N GLU A 157 -4.53 61.46 -55.05
CA GLU A 157 -3.69 62.64 -55.29
C GLU A 157 -2.73 62.39 -56.45
N THR A 158 -2.78 63.24 -57.47
CA THR A 158 -1.82 63.20 -58.57
C THR A 158 -0.50 63.82 -58.13
N VAL A 159 0.58 63.05 -58.28
CA VAL A 159 1.96 63.44 -57.93
C VAL A 159 2.87 63.36 -59.16
N PRO A 160 4.06 63.96 -59.14
CA PRO A 160 5.02 63.78 -60.23
C PRO A 160 5.40 62.30 -60.38
N GLY A 161 4.99 61.68 -61.49
CA GLY A 161 5.27 60.28 -61.79
C GLY A 161 4.10 59.31 -61.59
N GLY A 162 2.95 59.74 -61.05
CA GLY A 162 1.79 58.86 -60.86
C GLY A 162 0.65 59.46 -60.02
N THR A 163 -0.17 58.60 -59.43
CA THR A 163 -1.25 58.96 -58.51
C THR A 163 -1.15 58.11 -57.24
N HIS A 164 -1.17 58.75 -56.07
CA HIS A 164 -1.29 58.08 -54.77
C HIS A 164 -2.76 57.82 -54.43
N PHE A 165 -3.04 56.63 -53.89
CA PHE A 165 -4.34 56.23 -53.38
C PHE A 165 -4.22 55.84 -51.91
N ILE A 166 -4.93 56.55 -51.03
CA ILE A 166 -4.97 56.26 -49.59
C ILE A 166 -6.43 56.13 -49.18
N THR A 167 -6.77 54.98 -48.58
CA THR A 167 -8.16 54.63 -48.27
C THR A 167 -8.28 54.25 -46.80
N CYS A 168 -9.17 54.91 -46.07
CA CYS A 168 -9.53 54.53 -44.71
C CYS A 168 -10.73 53.59 -44.74
N TRP A 169 -10.51 52.29 -44.57
CA TRP A 169 -11.58 51.29 -44.59
C TRP A 169 -12.35 51.23 -43.28
N GLN A 170 -11.69 51.57 -42.17
CA GLN A 170 -12.27 51.61 -40.84
C GLN A 170 -11.68 52.78 -40.07
N LYS A 171 -12.53 53.68 -39.57
CA LYS A 171 -12.12 54.69 -38.58
C LYS A 171 -12.03 54.07 -37.19
N MET A 172 -11.19 54.65 -36.34
CA MET A 172 -11.08 54.28 -34.92
C MET A 172 -12.45 54.39 -34.24
N THR A 173 -12.93 53.27 -33.70
CA THR A 173 -14.19 53.17 -32.93
C THR A 173 -13.97 52.29 -31.70
N GLN A 174 -14.75 52.50 -30.64
CA GLN A 174 -14.57 51.80 -29.36
C GLN A 174 -14.68 50.28 -29.48
N ALA A 175 -13.71 49.56 -28.90
CA ALA A 175 -13.63 48.10 -28.74
C ALA A 175 -13.99 47.32 -30.02
N ASN A 176 -13.43 47.74 -31.16
CA ASN A 176 -13.95 47.40 -32.49
C ASN A 176 -13.19 46.27 -33.22
N ASN A 177 -12.53 45.37 -32.49
CA ASN A 177 -11.78 44.26 -33.10
C ASN A 177 -12.67 43.39 -34.01
N THR A 178 -13.95 43.16 -33.66
CA THR A 178 -14.88 42.38 -34.51
C THR A 178 -15.13 43.05 -35.87
N THR A 179 -15.32 44.37 -35.90
CA THR A 179 -15.50 45.08 -37.17
C THR A 179 -14.21 45.17 -37.97
N VAL A 180 -13.06 45.26 -37.30
CA VAL A 180 -11.75 45.21 -37.97
C VAL A 180 -11.51 43.85 -38.60
N SER A 181 -11.78 42.74 -37.90
CA SER A 181 -11.71 41.40 -38.49
C SER A 181 -12.64 41.27 -39.70
N ALA A 182 -13.85 41.84 -39.66
CA ALA A 182 -14.76 41.85 -40.80
C ALA A 182 -14.22 42.63 -42.01
N VAL A 183 -13.59 43.78 -41.76
CA VAL A 183 -12.93 44.60 -42.80
C VAL A 183 -11.73 43.85 -43.40
N LEU A 184 -10.83 43.30 -42.57
CA LEU A 184 -9.69 42.50 -43.04
C LEU A 184 -10.14 41.26 -43.84
N ASN A 185 -11.25 40.62 -43.42
CA ASN A 185 -11.87 39.52 -44.15
C ASN A 185 -12.45 39.93 -45.51
N ALA A 186 -13.06 41.11 -45.59
CA ALA A 186 -13.68 41.62 -46.82
C ALA A 186 -12.65 42.07 -47.87
N LEU A 187 -11.47 42.47 -47.42
CA LEU A 187 -10.35 42.89 -48.25
C LEU A 187 -9.47 41.71 -48.72
N ASP A 188 -9.65 40.49 -48.18
CA ASP A 188 -8.93 39.28 -48.60
C ASP A 188 -9.64 38.55 -49.75
N ASN A 189 -8.92 38.27 -50.84
CA ASN A 189 -9.46 37.74 -52.12
C ASN A 189 -9.89 36.26 -52.11
N SER A 190 -9.87 35.57 -50.97
CA SER A 190 -10.15 34.12 -50.90
C SER A 190 -11.64 33.75 -51.01
N ASN A 191 -12.58 34.71 -50.92
CA ASN A 191 -14.03 34.46 -51.07
C ASN A 191 -14.58 34.99 -52.40
N SER A 192 -14.67 34.10 -53.37
CA SER A 192 -15.31 34.27 -54.67
C SER A 192 -16.83 34.52 -54.56
N ASN A 193 -17.24 35.79 -54.42
CA ASN A 193 -18.50 36.34 -54.97
C ASN A 193 -18.74 37.85 -54.74
N SER A 194 -17.75 38.63 -54.30
CA SER A 194 -17.78 40.09 -54.45
C SER A 194 -16.39 40.62 -54.79
N THR A 195 -16.24 41.19 -55.99
CA THR A 195 -15.17 42.11 -56.43
C THR A 195 -13.92 42.16 -55.55
N ALA A 196 -13.01 41.22 -55.79
CA ALA A 196 -11.64 41.23 -55.31
C ALA A 196 -11.00 42.61 -55.55
N VAL A 197 -10.35 43.15 -54.52
CA VAL A 197 -9.82 44.52 -54.45
C VAL A 197 -8.30 44.39 -54.50
N ASP A 198 -7.70 44.09 -55.65
CA ASP A 198 -6.23 44.15 -55.76
C ASP A 198 -5.80 45.59 -56.02
N GLY A 199 -4.83 46.09 -55.27
CA GLY A 199 -4.06 47.24 -55.69
C GLY A 199 -3.15 46.88 -56.87
N SER A 200 -2.90 47.83 -57.76
CA SER A 200 -2.10 47.62 -58.98
C SER A 200 -0.77 48.36 -58.95
N GLY A 201 -0.55 49.15 -57.90
CA GLY A 201 0.46 50.19 -57.87
C GLY A 201 1.87 49.73 -57.51
N ASP A 202 2.87 50.31 -58.19
CA ASP A 202 4.31 50.17 -57.89
C ASP A 202 4.82 51.27 -56.94
N MET A 203 4.02 52.30 -56.64
CA MET A 203 4.41 53.40 -55.73
C MET A 203 3.99 53.08 -54.29
N GLN A 204 4.82 53.48 -53.33
CA GLN A 204 4.71 53.20 -51.90
C GLN A 204 4.58 54.48 -51.06
N PRO A 205 3.46 55.22 -51.14
CA PRO A 205 3.26 56.50 -50.43
C PRO A 205 2.98 56.34 -48.92
N ALA A 206 3.80 55.56 -48.23
CA ALA A 206 3.65 55.27 -46.80
C ALA A 206 3.82 56.53 -45.96
N GLY A 207 4.79 57.39 -46.29
CA GLY A 207 5.03 58.65 -45.58
C GLY A 207 3.86 59.61 -45.68
N ARG A 208 3.22 59.69 -46.85
CA ARG A 208 1.99 60.47 -46.99
C ARG A 208 0.83 59.85 -46.20
N ALA A 209 0.65 58.53 -46.21
CA ALA A 209 -0.39 57.88 -45.41
C ALA A 209 -0.20 58.14 -43.90
N LEU A 210 1.06 58.11 -43.43
CA LEU A 210 1.42 58.45 -42.04
C LEU A 210 1.06 59.89 -41.68
N LEU A 211 1.29 60.86 -42.58
CA LEU A 211 0.88 62.26 -42.37
C LEU A 211 -0.64 62.38 -42.20
N GLU A 212 -1.42 61.72 -43.06
CA GLU A 212 -2.87 61.81 -43.03
C GLU A 212 -3.45 61.18 -41.75
N VAL A 213 -2.86 60.09 -41.26
CA VAL A 213 -3.28 59.41 -40.03
C VAL A 213 -2.81 60.15 -38.78
N GLY A 214 -1.54 60.52 -38.73
CA GLY A 214 -0.90 61.12 -37.55
C GLY A 214 -1.29 62.57 -37.31
N THR A 215 -1.44 63.37 -38.38
CA THR A 215 -1.65 64.82 -38.28
C THR A 215 -3.05 65.26 -38.72
N ASN A 216 -3.56 64.73 -39.83
CA ASN A 216 -4.85 65.16 -40.40
C ASN A 216 -6.04 64.31 -39.92
N GLU A 217 -5.80 63.37 -39.01
CA GLU A 217 -6.83 62.61 -38.30
C GLU A 217 -7.75 61.81 -39.25
N PHE A 218 -7.18 61.34 -40.36
CA PHE A 218 -7.90 60.64 -41.43
C PHE A 218 -8.61 59.36 -40.93
N ALA A 219 -7.98 58.66 -39.98
CA ALA A 219 -8.53 57.48 -39.31
C ALA A 219 -9.42 57.82 -38.08
N GLY A 220 -9.62 59.09 -37.75
CA GLY A 220 -10.31 59.57 -36.56
C GLY A 220 -9.39 60.30 -35.59
N GLN A 221 -9.98 60.93 -34.57
CA GLN A 221 -9.26 61.77 -33.61
C GLN A 221 -8.61 60.96 -32.50
N TRP A 222 -7.36 61.27 -32.13
CA TRP A 222 -6.59 60.61 -31.07
C TRP A 222 -7.07 61.03 -29.67
N ARG A 223 -7.23 60.06 -28.73
CA ARG A 223 -7.64 60.34 -27.34
C ARG A 223 -6.47 60.84 -26.52
N ASN A 224 -6.75 61.72 -25.56
CA ASN A 224 -5.74 62.11 -24.57
C ASN A 224 -5.59 61.05 -23.47
N GLY A 225 -4.39 60.89 -22.91
CA GLY A 225 -4.14 59.99 -21.76
C GLY A 225 -4.15 58.49 -22.05
N VAL A 226 -4.22 58.08 -23.33
CA VAL A 226 -4.13 56.68 -23.78
C VAL A 226 -2.88 56.47 -24.61
N ALA A 227 -2.42 55.22 -24.75
CA ALA A 227 -1.34 54.90 -25.67
C ALA A 227 -1.79 54.99 -27.14
N LYS A 228 -0.94 55.52 -28.02
CA LYS A 228 -1.28 55.80 -29.43
C LYS A 228 -0.25 55.20 -30.36
N PHE A 229 -0.69 54.29 -31.22
CA PHE A 229 0.18 53.54 -32.11
C PHE A 229 -0.25 53.68 -33.56
N ILE A 230 0.73 53.89 -34.45
CA ILE A 230 0.57 53.64 -35.88
C ILE A 230 1.42 52.43 -36.23
N ILE A 231 0.77 51.35 -36.70
CA ILE A 231 1.45 50.12 -37.12
C ILE A 231 1.50 50.11 -38.64
N VAL A 232 2.70 50.20 -39.21
CA VAL A 232 2.93 50.15 -40.66
C VAL A 232 3.38 48.75 -41.06
N LEU A 233 2.68 48.14 -42.01
CA LEU A 233 3.12 46.92 -42.68
C LEU A 233 3.47 47.25 -44.12
N SER A 234 4.71 47.01 -44.52
CA SER A 234 5.15 47.29 -45.88
C SER A 234 6.08 46.23 -46.47
N SER A 235 5.97 46.04 -47.78
CA SER A 235 6.88 45.20 -48.54
C SER A 235 8.15 45.91 -49.04
N ASP A 236 8.23 47.24 -48.90
CA ASP A 236 9.38 48.07 -49.29
C ASP A 236 9.46 49.34 -48.41
N ASP A 237 10.42 50.25 -48.63
CA ASP A 237 10.48 51.55 -47.94
C ASP A 237 9.49 52.55 -48.52
N ALA A 238 9.23 53.62 -47.77
CA ALA A 238 8.41 54.72 -48.24
C ALA A 238 9.08 55.43 -49.44
N ASP A 239 8.29 55.80 -50.46
CA ASP A 239 8.77 56.64 -51.56
C ASP A 239 9.23 58.02 -51.07
N GLU A 240 8.69 58.48 -49.94
CA GLU A 240 9.09 59.73 -49.31
C GLU A 240 10.44 59.62 -48.59
N THR A 241 11.29 60.64 -48.76
CA THR A 241 12.62 60.70 -48.16
C THR A 241 12.60 60.85 -46.62
N VAL A 242 13.70 60.50 -45.94
CA VAL A 242 13.92 60.81 -44.51
C VAL A 242 13.62 62.27 -44.17
N SER A 243 14.02 63.21 -45.03
CA SER A 243 13.75 64.63 -44.84
C SER A 243 12.25 64.95 -44.82
N TYR A 244 11.43 64.19 -45.56
CA TYR A 244 9.98 64.32 -45.52
C TYR A 244 9.43 63.79 -44.20
N MET A 245 9.91 62.62 -43.74
CA MET A 245 9.54 62.05 -42.44
C MET A 245 9.86 63.02 -41.29
N GLN A 246 11.08 63.56 -41.27
CA GLN A 246 11.55 64.50 -40.25
C GLN A 246 10.76 65.82 -40.22
N ASN A 247 10.54 66.44 -41.37
CA ASN A 247 10.01 67.81 -41.41
C ASN A 247 8.48 67.87 -41.55
N THR A 248 7.83 66.76 -41.91
CA THR A 248 6.39 66.75 -42.24
C THR A 248 5.60 65.77 -41.37
N VAL A 249 6.09 64.53 -41.21
CA VAL A 249 5.37 63.49 -40.46
C VAL A 249 5.63 63.60 -38.96
N LEU A 250 6.90 63.70 -38.57
CA LEU A 250 7.34 63.73 -37.18
C LEU A 250 6.68 64.82 -36.32
N PRO A 251 6.53 66.09 -36.77
CA PRO A 251 5.93 67.12 -35.92
C PRO A 251 4.50 66.80 -35.49
N GLY A 252 3.71 66.13 -36.35
CA GLY A 252 2.36 65.71 -36.00
C GLY A 252 2.33 64.48 -35.10
N ALA A 253 3.26 63.55 -35.30
CA ALA A 253 3.43 62.40 -34.40
C ALA A 253 3.85 62.85 -32.99
N GLU A 254 4.77 63.80 -32.87
CA GLU A 254 5.17 64.40 -31.58
C GLU A 254 4.04 65.18 -30.92
N GLN A 255 3.33 66.03 -31.68
CA GLN A 255 2.20 66.80 -31.16
C GLN A 255 1.12 65.89 -30.57
N ASN A 256 0.86 64.75 -31.21
CA ASN A 256 -0.14 63.80 -30.79
C ASN A 256 0.41 62.68 -29.91
N GLN A 257 1.71 62.62 -29.62
CA GLN A 257 2.40 61.57 -28.85
C GLN A 257 2.16 60.16 -29.42
N ILE A 258 2.37 60.00 -30.72
CA ILE A 258 2.14 58.76 -31.46
C ILE A 258 3.46 57.99 -31.58
N GLN A 259 3.44 56.71 -31.21
CA GLN A 259 4.52 55.76 -31.46
C GLN A 259 4.30 55.06 -32.81
N HIS A 260 5.36 54.97 -33.61
CA HIS A 260 5.32 54.30 -34.91
C HIS A 260 5.98 52.92 -34.80
N ILE A 261 5.24 51.88 -35.15
CA ILE A 261 5.76 50.52 -35.26
C ILE A 261 5.78 50.14 -36.74
N ALA A 262 6.95 49.92 -37.33
CA ALA A 262 7.06 49.52 -38.73
C ALA A 262 7.60 48.09 -38.85
N LEU A 263 6.85 47.23 -39.54
CA LEU A 263 7.28 45.89 -39.92
C LEU A 263 7.46 45.81 -41.43
N GLN A 264 8.69 45.55 -41.84
CA GLN A 264 9.10 45.69 -43.23
C GLN A 264 9.83 44.43 -43.73
N LYS A 265 9.39 43.94 -44.89
CA LYS A 265 10.11 42.88 -45.62
C LYS A 265 11.26 43.50 -46.41
N ASN A 266 12.49 43.40 -45.92
CA ASN A 266 13.66 43.89 -46.66
C ASN A 266 14.31 42.76 -47.47
N ASN A 267 14.45 42.99 -48.77
CA ASN A 267 15.40 42.29 -49.62
C ASN A 267 16.13 43.34 -50.48
N THR A 268 17.32 43.75 -50.04
CA THR A 268 18.40 44.41 -50.83
C THR A 268 18.48 45.95 -50.97
N GLY A 269 17.73 46.76 -50.21
CA GLY A 269 17.92 48.22 -50.14
C GLY A 269 17.98 48.75 -48.70
N SER A 270 18.79 49.75 -48.41
CA SER A 270 18.75 50.48 -47.13
C SER A 270 17.39 51.18 -47.00
N SER A 271 16.65 50.93 -45.93
CA SER A 271 15.33 51.52 -45.65
C SER A 271 15.41 52.66 -44.64
N PRO A 272 15.92 53.85 -44.98
CA PRO A 272 16.17 54.88 -44.00
C PRO A 272 14.88 55.59 -43.55
N SER A 273 13.78 55.59 -44.33
CA SER A 273 12.64 56.47 -44.06
C SER A 273 11.71 55.93 -42.97
N LEU A 274 11.23 54.69 -43.09
CA LEU A 274 10.39 54.07 -42.06
C LEU A 274 11.17 53.76 -40.77
N ALA A 275 12.44 53.36 -40.87
CA ALA A 275 13.31 53.19 -39.71
C ALA A 275 13.54 54.52 -38.97
N TYR A 276 13.74 55.61 -39.70
CA TYR A 276 13.91 56.93 -39.11
C TYR A 276 12.68 57.38 -38.32
N ILE A 277 11.47 57.29 -38.89
CA ILE A 277 10.28 57.80 -38.20
C ILE A 277 10.01 57.03 -36.90
N CYS A 278 10.23 55.71 -36.87
CA CYS A 278 10.07 54.91 -35.65
C CYS A 278 11.05 55.35 -34.55
N GLY A 279 12.33 55.52 -34.91
CA GLY A 279 13.37 55.95 -33.97
C GLY A 279 13.34 57.45 -33.61
N ALA A 280 12.51 58.25 -34.29
CA ALA A 280 12.47 59.69 -34.10
C ALA A 280 11.25 60.19 -33.30
N THR A 281 10.17 59.40 -33.20
CA THR A 281 8.99 59.80 -32.40
C THR A 281 9.32 59.87 -30.91
N THR A 282 8.53 60.63 -30.16
CA THR A 282 8.58 60.65 -28.70
C THR A 282 7.17 60.39 -28.15
N PRO A 283 6.89 59.21 -27.55
CA PRO A 283 7.83 58.11 -27.28
C PRO A 283 8.40 57.45 -28.55
N GLU A 284 9.59 56.85 -28.43
CA GLU A 284 10.23 56.11 -29.53
C GLU A 284 9.37 54.88 -29.86
N GLY A 285 9.22 54.58 -31.14
CA GLY A 285 8.52 53.38 -31.59
C GLY A 285 9.50 52.33 -32.15
N SER A 286 8.96 51.24 -32.66
CA SER A 286 9.75 50.05 -33.00
C SER A 286 9.89 49.81 -34.52
N PHE A 287 11.10 49.52 -35.00
CA PHE A 287 11.36 49.15 -36.39
C PHE A 287 11.87 47.72 -36.52
N ILE A 288 11.13 46.88 -37.24
CA ILE A 288 11.51 45.50 -37.56
C ILE A 288 11.74 45.38 -39.08
N GLY A 289 13.00 45.33 -39.48
CA GLY A 289 13.43 45.11 -40.87
C GLY A 289 13.76 43.64 -41.20
N ASN A 290 13.89 43.34 -42.49
CA ASN A 290 14.19 41.99 -43.04
C ASN A 290 13.18 40.90 -42.62
N LEU A 291 11.95 41.30 -42.34
CA LEU A 291 10.96 40.39 -41.80
C LEU A 291 10.41 39.46 -42.90
N ASN A 292 10.33 38.16 -42.60
CA ASN A 292 9.56 37.26 -43.45
C ASN A 292 8.06 37.47 -43.18
N LEU A 293 7.51 38.46 -43.86
CA LEU A 293 6.10 38.83 -43.81
C LEU A 293 5.13 37.70 -44.23
N GLY A 294 5.64 36.64 -44.88
CA GLY A 294 4.89 35.42 -45.23
C GLY A 294 4.93 34.30 -44.18
N GLY A 295 5.60 34.50 -43.04
CA GLY A 295 5.60 33.56 -41.90
C GLY A 295 4.68 34.01 -40.76
N ASN A 296 4.26 33.10 -39.89
CA ASN A 296 3.38 33.45 -38.75
C ASN A 296 4.10 34.21 -37.63
N ASN A 297 5.43 34.16 -37.55
CA ASN A 297 6.21 34.66 -36.41
C ASN A 297 6.02 36.16 -36.16
N TRP A 298 5.99 37.00 -37.19
CA TRP A 298 5.83 38.43 -37.00
C TRP A 298 4.48 38.82 -36.39
N ALA A 299 3.43 38.06 -36.72
CA ALA A 299 2.08 38.34 -36.25
C ALA A 299 1.75 37.68 -34.90
N GLN A 300 2.44 36.58 -34.56
CA GLN A 300 2.23 35.83 -33.31
C GLN A 300 3.20 36.22 -32.20
N VAL A 301 4.41 36.66 -32.56
CA VAL A 301 5.53 36.89 -31.63
C VAL A 301 6.03 38.32 -31.77
N ASP A 302 6.54 38.73 -32.93
CA ASP A 302 7.31 39.98 -33.03
C ASP A 302 6.43 41.21 -32.76
N LEU A 303 5.33 41.42 -33.51
CA LEU A 303 4.43 42.56 -33.27
C LEU A 303 3.77 42.53 -31.88
N PRO A 304 3.25 41.38 -31.37
CA PRO A 304 2.76 41.31 -30.00
C PRO A 304 3.82 41.62 -28.94
N ASN A 305 5.09 41.26 -29.17
CA ASN A 305 6.19 41.59 -28.29
C ASN A 305 6.53 43.07 -28.37
N GLU A 306 6.63 43.68 -29.55
CA GLU A 306 6.87 45.13 -29.64
C GLU A 306 5.73 45.93 -29.01
N LEU A 307 4.47 45.54 -29.22
CA LEU A 307 3.36 46.16 -28.48
C LEU A 307 3.49 45.99 -26.96
N THR A 308 4.09 44.90 -26.48
CA THR A 308 4.35 44.71 -25.04
C THR A 308 5.51 45.57 -24.56
N ASN A 309 6.60 45.58 -25.31
CA ASN A 309 7.82 46.34 -25.02
C ASN A 309 7.48 47.83 -25.01
N ASP A 310 6.90 48.33 -26.10
CA ASP A 310 6.44 49.71 -26.22
C ASP A 310 5.46 50.04 -25.07
N CYS A 311 4.47 49.19 -24.78
CA CYS A 311 3.59 49.42 -23.62
C CYS A 311 4.34 49.43 -22.28
N SER A 312 5.40 48.63 -22.09
CA SER A 312 6.22 48.64 -20.87
C SER A 312 7.17 49.83 -20.79
N GLU A 313 7.57 50.39 -21.93
CA GLU A 313 8.50 51.51 -22.06
C GLU A 313 7.77 52.87 -22.14
N THR A 314 6.46 52.88 -22.41
CA THR A 314 5.64 54.09 -22.43
C THR A 314 5.26 54.48 -21.00
N THR A 315 6.01 55.35 -20.31
CA THR A 315 5.61 55.89 -18.99
C THR A 315 5.83 57.40 -18.93
N ILE A 316 4.89 58.17 -18.35
CA ILE A 316 4.89 59.64 -18.27
C ILE A 316 5.17 60.10 -16.83
N TYR A 317 6.02 61.12 -16.63
CA TYR A 317 6.47 61.62 -15.33
C TYR A 317 5.65 62.83 -14.80
N ASP A 318 5.52 62.88 -13.46
CA ASP A 318 4.96 63.99 -12.66
C ASP A 318 6.00 64.41 -11.60
N CYS A 319 6.36 65.70 -11.56
CA CYS A 319 7.33 66.27 -10.61
C CYS A 319 6.72 66.63 -9.22
N SER A 320 5.82 65.80 -8.69
CA SER A 320 5.13 66.06 -7.43
C SER A 320 5.98 65.89 -6.16
N PRO A 321 5.86 66.77 -5.15
CA PRO A 321 6.41 66.59 -3.82
C PRO A 321 5.76 65.39 -3.13
N ILE A 322 6.55 64.69 -2.29
CA ILE A 322 6.03 63.67 -1.37
C ILE A 322 5.09 64.33 -0.34
N ALA A 323 3.99 63.65 0.00
CA ALA A 323 2.98 64.17 0.91
C ALA A 323 3.49 64.24 2.36
N ALA A 324 2.93 65.13 3.19
CA ALA A 324 3.19 65.07 4.63
C ALA A 324 2.61 63.77 5.22
N GLY A 325 3.32 63.13 6.14
CA GLY A 325 2.88 61.91 6.81
C GLY A 325 4.01 61.00 7.26
N TRP A 326 3.64 59.80 7.69
CA TRP A 326 4.55 58.76 8.14
C TRP A 326 4.99 57.88 6.97
N TYR A 327 6.27 57.58 6.92
CA TYR A 327 6.91 56.72 5.94
C TYR A 327 7.75 55.67 6.64
N GLN A 328 7.64 54.41 6.23
CA GLN A 328 8.50 53.33 6.72
C GLN A 328 9.03 52.55 5.53
N GLU A 329 10.35 52.35 5.49
CA GLU A 329 10.96 51.48 4.50
C GLU A 329 10.44 50.03 4.68
N VAL A 330 10.10 49.37 3.58
CA VAL A 330 9.51 48.03 3.64
C VAL A 330 10.50 47.05 4.29
N GLY A 331 10.14 46.53 5.46
CA GLY A 331 10.98 45.62 6.24
C GLY A 331 11.91 46.29 7.27
N ASP A 332 11.89 47.62 7.40
CA ASP A 332 12.61 48.35 8.45
C ASP A 332 11.78 48.43 9.74
N THR A 333 12.42 48.67 10.88
CA THR A 333 11.80 48.74 12.20
C THR A 333 11.46 50.15 12.63
N THR A 334 11.74 51.16 11.81
CA THR A 334 11.54 52.57 12.19
C THR A 334 10.77 53.31 11.10
N ALA A 335 9.64 53.89 11.49
CA ALA A 335 8.88 54.84 10.67
C ALA A 335 9.35 56.27 10.94
N TYR A 336 9.45 57.09 9.89
CA TYR A 336 9.88 58.49 9.95
C TYR A 336 8.75 59.40 9.49
N TYR A 337 8.54 60.52 10.18
CA TYR A 337 7.52 61.51 9.83
C TYR A 337 8.13 62.65 9.01
N TYR A 338 7.52 62.91 7.85
CA TYR A 338 7.81 64.06 7.00
C TYR A 338 6.70 65.10 7.14
N ASP A 339 7.05 66.34 7.51
CA ASP A 339 6.09 67.42 7.76
C ASP A 339 5.69 68.21 6.50
N GLY A 340 6.16 67.78 5.32
CA GLY A 340 6.04 68.52 4.05
C GLY A 340 7.24 69.42 3.74
N THR A 341 8.23 69.50 4.63
CA THR A 341 9.48 70.27 4.43
C THR A 341 10.70 69.52 4.96
N ASN A 342 10.63 68.96 6.18
CA ASN A 342 11.68 68.24 6.88
C ASN A 342 11.20 66.90 7.44
N TRP A 343 12.14 65.98 7.65
CA TRP A 343 11.96 64.80 8.48
C TRP A 343 12.11 65.21 9.95
N THR A 344 11.07 65.05 10.76
CA THR A 344 11.01 65.70 12.09
C THR A 344 10.99 64.76 13.28
N THR A 345 10.49 63.54 13.12
CA THR A 345 10.41 62.52 14.19
C THR A 345 10.53 61.11 13.61
N SER A 346 10.96 60.17 14.45
CA SER A 346 10.99 58.73 14.15
C SER A 346 10.22 57.95 15.23
N ASN A 347 9.69 56.79 14.86
CA ASN A 347 8.99 55.87 15.75
C ASN A 347 9.41 54.43 15.43
N ASP A 348 9.74 53.65 16.46
CA ASP A 348 10.11 52.25 16.30
C ASP A 348 8.84 51.38 16.28
N CYS A 349 8.66 50.64 15.21
CA CYS A 349 7.56 49.71 14.98
C CYS A 349 7.86 48.37 15.66
N ASN A 350 7.49 48.27 16.95
CA ASN A 350 7.48 47.00 17.67
C ASN A 350 6.14 46.29 17.48
N TYR A 351 6.17 44.97 17.51
CA TYR A 351 4.97 44.14 17.45
C TYR A 351 4.88 43.21 18.66
N GLN A 352 3.64 42.93 19.05
CA GLN A 352 3.31 42.10 20.19
C GLN A 352 2.95 40.68 19.74
N VAL A 353 3.77 39.71 20.11
CA VAL A 353 3.46 38.28 19.97
C VAL A 353 3.10 37.72 21.33
N THR A 354 1.84 37.31 21.48
CA THR A 354 1.34 36.62 22.68
C THR A 354 1.25 35.12 22.40
N ILE A 355 1.86 34.29 23.24
CA ILE A 355 1.80 32.83 23.14
C ILE A 355 1.20 32.28 24.43
N ASN A 356 -0.04 31.82 24.34
CA ASN A 356 -0.72 31.15 25.45
C ASN A 356 -0.43 29.65 25.39
N LEU A 357 0.11 29.12 26.47
CA LEU A 357 0.37 27.69 26.64
C LEU A 357 -0.91 27.05 27.18
N VAL A 358 -1.33 25.96 26.54
CA VAL A 358 -2.54 25.23 26.93
C VAL A 358 -2.15 23.77 27.13
N ASN A 359 -2.52 23.23 28.28
CA ASN A 359 -2.38 21.81 28.57
C ASN A 359 -3.64 21.05 28.12
N SER A 360 -3.47 19.99 27.35
CA SER A 360 -4.53 19.01 27.05
C SER A 360 -4.24 17.60 27.55
N GLY A 361 -3.09 17.39 28.21
CA GLY A 361 -2.73 16.13 28.83
C GLY A 361 -3.53 15.85 30.11
N SER A 362 -3.76 14.57 30.40
CA SER A 362 -4.39 14.14 31.66
C SER A 362 -3.31 13.72 32.66
N ASN A 363 -3.42 14.17 33.92
CA ASN A 363 -2.49 13.88 35.02
C ASN A 363 -1.07 14.46 34.82
N VAL A 364 -0.98 15.53 34.04
CA VAL A 364 0.20 16.36 33.84
C VAL A 364 -0.23 17.82 33.98
N SER A 365 0.70 18.68 34.37
CA SER A 365 0.51 20.12 34.49
C SER A 365 1.66 20.83 33.77
N LEU A 366 1.35 21.93 33.08
CA LEU A 366 2.38 22.83 32.56
C LEU A 366 3.16 23.41 33.73
N ASP A 367 4.48 23.49 33.60
CA ASP A 367 5.27 24.23 34.56
C ASP A 367 5.11 25.73 34.30
N ASN A 368 4.89 26.48 35.38
CA ASN A 368 4.74 27.93 35.31
C ASN A 368 5.97 28.56 34.67
N ILE A 369 5.76 29.47 33.73
CA ILE A 369 6.80 30.35 33.23
C ILE A 369 7.35 31.15 34.42
N ALA A 370 8.67 31.17 34.58
CA ALA A 370 9.32 31.87 35.68
C ALA A 370 9.03 33.38 35.60
N SER A 371 8.68 34.01 36.72
CA SER A 371 8.31 35.43 36.77
C SER A 371 9.44 36.40 36.44
N ASP A 372 10.68 35.91 36.39
CA ASP A 372 11.89 36.65 35.98
C ASP A 372 12.29 36.37 34.52
N HIS A 373 11.52 35.57 33.79
CA HIS A 373 11.76 35.31 32.37
C HIS A 373 11.55 36.58 31.53
N THR A 374 12.45 36.83 30.57
CA THR A 374 12.47 38.06 29.75
C THR A 374 11.13 38.37 29.07
N TYR A 375 10.40 37.34 28.67
CA TYR A 375 9.11 37.43 27.99
C TYR A 375 7.93 36.97 28.87
N TYR A 376 8.05 37.11 30.19
CA TYR A 376 6.99 36.72 31.12
C TYR A 376 5.74 37.61 30.95
N GLY A 377 4.63 37.02 30.53
CA GLY A 377 3.30 37.65 30.59
C GLY A 377 2.57 37.24 31.87
N ASP A 378 2.34 35.94 32.01
CA ASP A 378 1.84 35.30 33.23
C ASP A 378 2.36 33.86 33.34
N ALA A 379 1.77 33.04 34.23
CA ALA A 379 2.21 31.67 34.47
C ALA A 379 2.17 30.77 33.21
N ASP A 380 1.28 31.06 32.26
CA ASP A 380 1.06 30.25 31.06
C ASP A 380 1.17 31.07 29.77
N THR A 381 1.58 32.34 29.85
CA THR A 381 1.62 33.25 28.71
C THR A 381 3.00 33.86 28.53
N TYR A 382 3.60 33.66 27.35
CA TYR A 382 4.72 34.48 26.90
C TYR A 382 4.21 35.73 26.19
N PHE A 383 4.78 36.87 26.55
CA PHE A 383 4.50 38.17 25.93
C PHE A 383 5.79 38.76 25.37
N ILE A 384 5.88 38.82 24.04
CA ILE A 384 7.06 39.28 23.31
C ILE A 384 6.71 40.61 22.64
N ASP A 385 7.41 41.67 23.00
CA ASP A 385 7.26 43.00 22.40
C ASP A 385 8.61 43.41 21.80
N MET A 386 8.80 43.15 20.51
CA MET A 386 10.10 43.31 19.82
C MET A 386 9.94 43.83 18.39
N PRO A 387 11.03 44.35 17.79
CA PRO A 387 11.01 44.84 16.42
C PRO A 387 10.74 43.74 15.38
N TYR A 388 10.20 44.14 14.24
CA TYR A 388 10.06 43.31 13.03
C TYR A 388 11.31 42.49 12.71
N GLY A 389 11.14 41.23 12.32
CA GLY A 389 12.23 40.34 11.90
C GLY A 389 13.04 39.73 13.05
N THR A 390 12.77 40.08 14.31
CA THR A 390 13.49 39.52 15.45
C THR A 390 13.09 38.05 15.68
N GLN A 391 14.08 37.17 15.77
CA GLN A 391 13.87 35.76 16.12
C GLN A 391 13.84 35.58 17.64
N PHE A 392 13.00 34.67 18.11
CA PHE A 392 12.93 34.27 19.51
C PHE A 392 12.93 32.75 19.64
N THR A 393 13.49 32.28 20.76
CA THR A 393 13.47 30.88 21.19
C THR A 393 13.12 30.84 22.67
N LEU A 394 12.14 30.01 23.03
CA LEU A 394 11.60 29.86 24.38
C LEU A 394 11.66 28.38 24.74
N THR A 395 12.08 28.05 25.96
CA THR A 395 12.06 26.67 26.45
C THR A 395 11.24 26.61 27.73
N ASN A 396 10.34 25.64 27.82
CA ASN A 396 9.57 25.38 29.03
C ASN A 396 9.37 23.87 29.24
N THR A 397 8.82 23.48 30.39
CA THR A 397 8.64 22.09 30.78
C THR A 397 7.20 21.74 31.17
N VAL A 398 6.92 20.44 31.18
CA VAL A 398 5.68 19.84 31.69
C VAL A 398 6.05 18.86 32.80
N SER A 399 5.30 18.91 33.90
CA SER A 399 5.48 18.00 35.04
C SER A 399 4.29 17.06 35.20
N ALA A 400 4.55 15.84 35.69
CA ALA A 400 3.46 14.94 36.08
C ALA A 400 2.80 15.40 37.38
N ASP A 401 1.50 15.19 37.48
CA ASP A 401 0.74 15.48 38.69
C ASP A 401 1.15 14.53 39.84
N SER A 402 0.86 14.93 41.08
CA SER A 402 1.18 14.12 42.25
C SER A 402 0.54 12.72 42.16
N GLY A 403 1.37 11.68 42.26
CA GLY A 403 0.92 10.28 42.13
C GLY A 403 1.08 9.68 40.73
N TYR A 404 1.63 10.46 39.78
CA TYR A 404 1.96 10.02 38.43
C TYR A 404 3.44 10.24 38.12
N THR A 405 3.95 9.52 37.14
CA THR A 405 5.31 9.67 36.58
C THR A 405 5.18 10.09 35.11
N PHE A 406 5.89 11.14 34.73
CA PHE A 406 5.85 11.69 33.38
C PHE A 406 6.32 10.64 32.36
N SER A 407 5.59 10.50 31.26
CA SER A 407 5.91 9.54 30.20
C SER A 407 6.57 10.25 29.03
N ASP A 408 5.81 11.08 28.31
CA ASP A 408 6.28 11.78 27.11
C ASP A 408 5.38 12.98 26.76
N ILE A 409 5.88 13.88 25.90
CA ILE A 409 5.07 14.87 25.18
C ILE A 409 4.60 14.21 23.88
N ASP A 410 3.36 13.71 23.89
CA ASP A 410 2.80 12.91 22.78
C ASP A 410 2.57 13.75 21.51
N ALA A 411 2.15 15.01 21.66
CA ALA A 411 1.85 15.89 20.53
C ALA A 411 1.89 17.37 20.92
N THR A 412 2.27 18.20 19.95
CA THR A 412 2.17 19.66 20.03
C THR A 412 1.34 20.18 18.87
N SER A 413 0.58 21.25 19.09
CA SER A 413 -0.09 21.95 17.99
C SER A 413 -0.13 23.45 18.25
N VAL A 414 -0.05 24.22 17.15
CA VAL A 414 -0.07 25.68 17.17
C VAL A 414 -1.35 26.15 16.51
N ILE A 415 -2.11 26.98 17.22
CA ILE A 415 -3.34 27.58 16.73
C ILE A 415 -3.16 29.08 16.70
N THR A 416 -3.20 29.68 15.52
CA THR A 416 -3.25 31.15 15.39
C THR A 416 -4.63 31.65 15.82
N VAL A 417 -4.66 32.45 16.88
CA VAL A 417 -5.87 33.05 17.45
C VAL A 417 -6.16 34.41 16.81
N ALA A 418 -5.12 35.20 16.54
CA ALA A 418 -5.21 36.51 15.90
C ALA A 418 -3.92 36.84 15.11
N GLY A 419 -4.07 37.65 14.05
CA GLY A 419 -2.98 38.03 13.11
C GLY A 419 -2.90 37.14 11.86
N SER A 420 -2.34 37.65 10.77
CA SER A 420 -2.11 36.90 9.52
C SER A 420 -0.68 37.08 9.01
N GLY A 421 0.06 36.00 8.80
CA GLY A 421 1.36 36.03 8.10
C GLY A 421 2.59 35.50 8.85
N GLY A 422 2.49 35.16 10.14
CA GLY A 422 3.58 34.52 10.90
C GLY A 422 3.27 33.10 11.36
N THR A 423 4.29 32.26 11.46
CA THR A 423 4.23 30.91 12.02
C THR A 423 5.25 30.76 13.15
N ILE A 424 4.93 29.91 14.13
CA ILE A 424 5.86 29.48 15.18
C ILE A 424 6.01 27.96 15.09
N SER A 425 7.19 27.45 15.42
CA SER A 425 7.50 26.03 15.49
C SER A 425 7.63 25.60 16.95
N VAL A 426 7.16 24.39 17.24
CA VAL A 426 7.32 23.76 18.55
C VAL A 426 8.05 22.44 18.34
N VAL A 427 9.19 22.28 19.00
CA VAL A 427 10.00 21.07 18.95
C VAL A 427 10.07 20.43 20.33
N THR A 428 10.07 19.11 20.35
CA THR A 428 10.25 18.26 21.54
C THR A 428 11.48 17.37 21.35
N ASP A 429 11.80 16.53 22.33
CA ASP A 429 12.93 15.61 22.28
C ASP A 429 12.89 14.61 21.10
N SER A 430 11.69 14.30 20.58
CA SER A 430 11.50 13.48 19.37
C SER A 430 12.03 14.12 18.09
N THR A 431 12.13 15.45 18.07
CA THR A 431 12.67 16.25 16.95
C THR A 431 14.03 16.87 17.25
N ASP A 432 14.35 17.09 18.52
CA ASP A 432 15.63 17.62 19.00
C ASP A 432 16.07 16.87 20.26
N ASN A 433 16.91 15.85 20.07
CA ASN A 433 17.42 14.98 21.14
C ASN A 433 18.24 15.71 22.23
N SER A 434 18.50 17.01 22.10
CA SER A 434 19.15 17.80 23.16
C SER A 434 18.18 18.25 24.25
N LEU A 435 16.87 18.20 23.99
CA LEU A 435 15.82 18.48 24.97
C LEU A 435 15.58 17.27 25.90
N LEU A 436 15.16 17.56 27.13
CA LEU A 436 14.65 16.53 28.04
C LEU A 436 13.26 16.08 27.59
N VAL A 437 12.87 14.85 27.92
CA VAL A 437 11.51 14.33 27.64
C VAL A 437 10.39 15.20 28.22
N THR A 438 10.67 15.96 29.28
CA THR A 438 9.72 16.90 29.91
C THR A 438 9.74 18.29 29.26
N ALA A 439 10.62 18.56 28.31
CA ALA A 439 10.89 19.90 27.78
C ALA A 439 10.42 20.05 26.34
N TYR A 440 9.93 21.24 26.03
CA TYR A 440 9.62 21.68 24.67
C TYR A 440 10.22 23.05 24.41
N GLN A 441 10.53 23.32 23.15
CA GLN A 441 11.06 24.59 22.71
C GLN A 441 10.17 25.20 21.63
N ILE A 442 9.85 26.48 21.78
CA ILE A 442 9.07 27.27 20.83
C ILE A 442 10.00 28.26 20.15
N SER A 443 9.99 28.31 18.82
CA SER A 443 10.77 29.28 18.05
C SER A 443 9.92 29.97 16.98
N GLY A 444 10.25 31.22 16.68
CA GLY A 444 9.49 32.03 15.73
C GLY A 444 10.18 33.34 15.38
N THR A 445 9.59 34.08 14.45
CA THR A 445 10.02 35.43 14.06
C THR A 445 8.86 36.42 14.24
N VAL A 446 9.15 37.59 14.79
CA VAL A 446 8.16 38.66 14.97
C VAL A 446 7.90 39.34 13.62
N THR A 447 6.70 39.18 13.05
CA THR A 447 6.34 39.74 11.74
C THR A 447 5.15 40.70 11.77
N ALA A 448 4.28 40.58 12.78
CA ALA A 448 3.13 41.44 13.05
C ALA A 448 2.63 41.17 14.48
N ASP A 449 1.62 41.93 14.94
CA ASP A 449 0.89 41.59 16.16
C ASP A 449 0.19 40.23 15.98
N MET A 450 0.46 39.29 16.88
CA MET A 450 -0.03 37.92 16.77
C MET A 450 -0.39 37.34 18.13
N THR A 451 -1.37 36.43 18.12
CA THR A 451 -1.70 35.62 19.28
C THR A 451 -1.76 34.15 18.88
N PHE A 452 -0.99 33.31 19.56
CA PHE A 452 -0.98 31.86 19.37
C PHE A 452 -1.46 31.15 20.63
N ASN A 453 -2.22 30.08 20.45
CA ASN A 453 -2.39 29.05 21.48
C ASN A 453 -1.50 27.87 21.10
N VAL A 454 -0.57 27.51 21.97
CA VAL A 454 0.26 26.33 21.83
C VAL A 454 -0.31 25.26 22.74
N LEU A 455 -0.89 24.23 22.13
CA LEU A 455 -1.47 23.11 22.83
C LEU A 455 -0.41 22.02 23.01
N ILE A 456 -0.08 21.71 24.26
CA ILE A 456 0.84 20.64 24.63
C ILE A 456 0.03 19.47 25.16
N THR A 457 0.10 18.34 24.46
CA THR A 457 -0.48 17.07 24.90
C THR A 457 0.64 16.18 25.39
N ALA A 458 0.59 15.83 26.67
CA ALA A 458 1.55 14.95 27.31
C ALA A 458 0.84 13.87 28.13
N SER A 459 1.54 12.77 28.34
CA SER A 459 1.04 11.59 29.05
C SER A 459 1.84 11.35 30.34
N ALA A 460 1.15 10.87 31.38
CA ALA A 460 1.77 10.39 32.60
C ALA A 460 1.13 9.09 33.07
N ASN A 461 1.97 8.21 33.61
CA ASN A 461 1.56 6.90 34.11
C ASN A 461 1.32 6.96 35.61
N GLN A 462 0.25 6.34 36.08
CA GLN A 462 -0.05 6.28 37.52
C GLN A 462 1.01 5.45 38.26
N ASN A 463 1.46 5.93 39.43
CA ASN A 463 2.50 5.24 40.19
C ASN A 463 1.99 3.92 40.81
N PRO A 464 2.73 2.81 40.69
CA PRO A 464 2.32 1.52 41.26
C PRO A 464 2.31 1.55 42.80
N GLN A 465 1.38 0.80 43.40
CA GLN A 465 1.24 0.61 44.84
C GLN A 465 1.54 -0.84 45.23
N THR A 466 1.97 -1.05 46.48
CA THR A 466 2.38 -2.37 46.98
C THR A 466 1.43 -2.97 48.00
N ALA A 467 1.11 -4.26 47.85
CA ALA A 467 0.35 -5.05 48.81
C ALA A 467 0.86 -6.51 48.85
N SER A 468 0.94 -7.12 50.04
CA SER A 468 1.48 -8.46 50.24
C SER A 468 0.43 -9.48 50.69
N ILE A 469 0.56 -10.72 50.21
CA ILE A 469 -0.17 -11.89 50.69
C ILE A 469 0.81 -12.79 51.42
N VAL A 470 0.46 -13.21 52.64
CA VAL A 470 1.20 -14.21 53.42
C VAL A 470 0.27 -15.39 53.70
N VAL A 471 0.67 -16.61 53.36
CA VAL A 471 -0.08 -17.83 53.68
C VAL A 471 0.77 -18.67 54.62
N VAL A 472 0.19 -19.10 55.75
CA VAL A 472 0.88 -19.83 56.83
C VAL A 472 0.08 -21.07 57.16
N SER A 473 0.71 -22.25 57.19
CA SER A 473 0.06 -23.50 57.55
C SER A 473 -0.04 -23.70 59.06
N ASP A 474 -0.76 -24.75 59.48
CA ASP A 474 -0.77 -25.15 60.87
C ASP A 474 0.46 -25.99 61.24
N VAL A 475 0.67 -26.19 62.55
CA VAL A 475 1.64 -27.17 63.04
C VAL A 475 1.24 -28.58 62.59
N ALA A 476 2.22 -29.48 62.48
CA ALA A 476 1.96 -30.88 62.12
C ALA A 476 0.97 -31.53 63.11
N ASP A 477 -0.01 -32.23 62.56
CA ASP A 477 -1.06 -32.98 63.23
C ASP A 477 -0.50 -34.30 63.77
N PRO A 478 -0.49 -34.52 65.10
CA PRO A 478 -0.02 -35.77 65.67
C PRO A 478 -1.07 -36.88 65.67
N PHE A 479 -2.32 -36.62 65.24
CA PHE A 479 -3.42 -37.58 65.30
C PHE A 479 -3.95 -37.97 63.91
N ASP A 480 -4.42 -39.21 63.76
CA ASP A 480 -5.13 -39.67 62.56
C ASP A 480 -6.62 -39.26 62.57
N ALA A 481 -7.34 -39.64 61.50
CA ALA A 481 -8.76 -39.35 61.33
C ALA A 481 -9.67 -39.94 62.44
N ASN A 482 -9.18 -40.90 63.22
CA ASN A 482 -9.86 -41.55 64.34
C ASN A 482 -9.39 -41.02 65.72
N GLY A 483 -8.48 -40.05 65.74
CA GLY A 483 -7.92 -39.45 66.95
C GLY A 483 -6.85 -40.29 67.65
N GLN A 484 -6.26 -41.27 66.98
CA GLN A 484 -5.11 -42.04 67.48
C GLN A 484 -3.80 -41.40 67.06
N ASN A 485 -2.70 -41.70 67.76
CA ASN A 485 -1.38 -41.16 67.40
C ASN A 485 -0.94 -41.68 66.02
N GLN A 486 -0.65 -40.76 65.08
CA GLN A 486 0.01 -41.09 63.82
C GLN A 486 1.52 -40.82 63.91
N THR A 487 2.33 -41.68 63.29
CA THR A 487 3.80 -41.55 63.27
C THR A 487 4.33 -41.86 61.87
N PRO A 488 4.96 -40.89 61.16
CA PRO A 488 5.21 -39.49 61.56
C PRO A 488 3.95 -38.63 61.73
N SER A 489 4.06 -37.46 62.37
CA SER A 489 2.95 -36.49 62.42
C SER A 489 2.71 -35.87 61.03
N GLY A 490 1.45 -35.69 60.63
CA GLY A 490 1.04 -35.17 59.32
C GLY A 490 0.99 -33.64 59.27
N GLY A 491 1.77 -33.00 58.41
CA GLY A 491 1.78 -31.55 58.19
C GLY A 491 1.21 -31.12 56.84
N ILE A 492 0.86 -29.83 56.74
CA ILE A 492 0.44 -29.19 55.49
C ILE A 492 1.61 -28.39 54.92
N THR A 493 2.04 -28.73 53.70
CA THR A 493 3.07 -28.01 52.95
C THR A 493 2.43 -27.06 51.94
N ILE A 494 2.83 -25.78 51.95
CA ILE A 494 2.34 -24.76 51.02
C ILE A 494 3.28 -24.69 49.81
N VAL A 495 2.70 -24.81 48.61
CA VAL A 495 3.43 -24.81 47.34
C VAL A 495 2.98 -23.62 46.48
N LYS A 496 3.95 -22.86 45.95
CA LYS A 496 3.71 -21.73 45.04
C LYS A 496 2.88 -22.16 43.82
N HIS A 497 1.94 -21.31 43.38
CA HIS A 497 1.12 -21.58 42.19
C HIS A 497 0.84 -20.34 41.34
N THR A 498 0.05 -19.39 41.83
CA THR A 498 -0.28 -18.15 41.11
C THR A 498 0.03 -16.93 41.99
N PRO A 499 0.94 -16.04 41.58
CA PRO A 499 1.84 -16.16 40.42
C PRO A 499 2.79 -17.37 40.53
N SER A 500 3.30 -17.89 39.42
CA SER A 500 4.18 -19.07 39.41
C SER A 500 5.59 -18.80 39.95
N VAL A 501 5.95 -17.52 40.06
CA VAL A 501 7.26 -17.01 40.49
C VAL A 501 7.11 -15.95 41.59
N ASN A 502 8.21 -15.56 42.24
CA ASN A 502 8.28 -14.47 43.23
C ASN A 502 7.54 -14.69 44.55
N TRP A 503 7.24 -15.93 44.93
CA TRP A 503 6.91 -16.26 46.32
C TRP A 503 8.19 -16.43 47.12
N SER A 504 8.28 -15.79 48.28
CA SER A 504 9.37 -15.93 49.24
C SER A 504 8.96 -16.87 50.36
N ASP A 505 9.85 -17.80 50.72
CA ASP A 505 9.69 -18.60 51.94
C ASP A 505 9.89 -17.72 53.17
N VAL A 506 8.91 -17.72 54.07
CA VAL A 506 8.93 -16.94 55.32
C VAL A 506 8.84 -17.83 56.56
N SER A 507 9.14 -19.13 56.42
CA SER A 507 8.98 -20.13 57.48
C SER A 507 9.88 -19.90 58.70
N GLU A 508 10.98 -19.15 58.56
CA GLU A 508 11.79 -18.69 59.72
C GLU A 508 10.99 -17.82 60.69
N SER A 509 9.98 -17.09 60.20
CA SER A 509 9.08 -16.28 61.04
C SER A 509 7.95 -17.09 61.66
N TYR A 510 7.78 -18.37 61.27
CA TYR A 510 6.69 -19.25 61.69
C TYR A 510 7.22 -20.67 61.97
N ALA A 511 7.91 -20.83 63.10
CA ALA A 511 8.55 -22.10 63.47
C ALA A 511 7.57 -23.29 63.46
N GLY A 512 7.99 -24.38 62.78
CA GLY A 512 7.20 -25.61 62.67
C GLY A 512 6.02 -25.55 61.70
N LYS A 513 5.92 -24.47 60.89
CA LYS A 513 4.86 -24.26 59.90
C LYS A 513 5.48 -24.00 58.53
N SER A 514 4.77 -24.39 57.47
CA SER A 514 5.10 -24.01 56.09
C SER A 514 4.49 -22.65 55.81
N SER A 515 5.25 -21.70 55.24
CA SER A 515 4.70 -20.37 54.93
C SER A 515 5.36 -19.69 53.73
N LEU A 516 4.53 -19.03 52.92
CA LEU A 516 4.96 -18.28 51.74
C LEU A 516 4.40 -16.86 51.76
N SER A 517 5.17 -15.90 51.24
CA SER A 517 4.77 -14.51 51.04
C SER A 517 4.96 -14.07 49.61
N HIS A 518 4.07 -13.24 49.08
CA HIS A 518 4.23 -12.59 47.78
C HIS A 518 3.78 -11.12 47.86
N THR A 519 4.53 -10.23 47.23
CA THR A 519 4.22 -8.78 47.18
C THR A 519 3.84 -8.39 45.76
N PHE A 520 2.61 -7.93 45.58
CA PHE A 520 2.10 -7.33 44.36
C PHE A 520 2.52 -5.86 44.28
N SER A 521 2.82 -5.37 43.08
CA SER A 521 3.17 -3.98 42.78
C SER A 521 2.42 -3.54 41.52
N GLU A 522 1.21 -3.02 41.69
CA GLU A 522 0.27 -2.73 40.60
C GLU A 522 -0.35 -1.34 40.77
N THR A 523 -0.97 -0.78 39.73
CA THR A 523 -1.69 0.49 39.84
C THR A 523 -2.99 0.34 40.65
N PRO A 524 -3.43 1.37 41.40
CA PRO A 524 -4.69 1.35 42.13
C PRO A 524 -5.88 0.94 41.26
N GLY A 525 -6.76 0.09 41.78
CA GLY A 525 -7.91 -0.43 41.03
C GLY A 525 -7.65 -1.72 40.23
N THR A 526 -6.38 -2.09 40.01
CA THR A 526 -6.03 -3.37 39.39
C THR A 526 -6.45 -4.55 40.26
N THR A 527 -7.06 -5.58 39.66
CA THR A 527 -7.45 -6.80 40.40
C THR A 527 -6.29 -7.80 40.40
N CYS A 528 -5.70 -8.03 41.57
CA CYS A 528 -4.62 -8.99 41.78
C CYS A 528 -5.20 -10.34 42.23
N SER A 529 -4.92 -11.41 41.49
CA SER A 529 -5.34 -12.78 41.83
C SER A 529 -4.16 -13.60 42.32
N TRP A 530 -4.40 -14.47 43.29
CA TRP A 530 -3.38 -15.34 43.87
C TRP A 530 -3.91 -16.74 44.19
N ARG A 531 -3.01 -17.72 44.18
CA ARG A 531 -3.27 -19.11 44.57
C ARG A 531 -2.00 -19.75 45.11
N VAL A 532 -2.15 -20.58 46.13
CA VAL A 532 -1.15 -21.56 46.55
C VAL A 532 -1.80 -22.94 46.65
N ASN A 533 -1.04 -23.97 46.33
CA ASN A 533 -1.46 -25.36 46.50
C ASN A 533 -1.05 -25.87 47.89
N LEU A 534 -1.82 -26.83 48.39
CA LEU A 534 -1.62 -27.47 49.69
C LEU A 534 -1.34 -28.95 49.45
N ASN A 535 -0.20 -29.42 49.94
CA ASN A 535 0.21 -30.82 49.85
C ASN A 535 0.36 -31.43 51.24
N PRO A 536 -0.06 -32.70 51.43
CA PRO A 536 0.20 -33.44 52.66
C PRO A 536 1.71 -33.72 52.79
N ASN A 537 2.18 -33.78 54.04
CA ASN A 537 3.55 -34.15 54.39
C ASN A 537 3.54 -34.98 55.68
N PRO A 538 3.69 -36.32 55.65
CA PRO A 538 4.16 -37.13 54.52
C PRO A 538 3.21 -37.15 53.30
N SER A 539 3.75 -37.36 52.10
CA SER A 539 3.02 -37.22 50.82
C SER A 539 1.90 -38.25 50.60
N ASP A 540 1.94 -39.34 51.37
CA ASP A 540 0.95 -40.43 51.37
C ASP A 540 -0.24 -40.15 52.32
N TYR A 541 -0.25 -39.01 53.02
CA TYR A 541 -1.35 -38.62 53.92
C TYR A 541 -2.45 -37.90 53.14
N THR A 542 -3.65 -37.81 53.71
CA THR A 542 -4.78 -37.10 53.08
C THR A 542 -5.09 -35.80 53.84
N LEU A 543 -5.18 -34.69 53.11
CA LEU A 543 -5.61 -33.40 53.68
C LEU A 543 -7.13 -33.36 53.85
N ASN A 544 -7.60 -33.15 55.07
CA ASN A 544 -9.02 -33.16 55.42
C ASN A 544 -9.41 -31.92 56.23
N ASN A 545 -10.66 -31.46 56.04
CA ASN A 545 -11.23 -30.31 56.77
C ASN A 545 -10.37 -29.03 56.71
N ILE A 546 -9.73 -28.78 55.56
CA ILE A 546 -8.90 -27.59 55.39
C ILE A 546 -9.79 -26.33 55.44
N SER A 547 -9.38 -25.39 56.28
CA SER A 547 -10.02 -24.10 56.50
C SER A 547 -8.98 -22.99 56.51
N SER A 548 -9.42 -21.75 56.31
CA SER A 548 -8.54 -20.59 56.30
C SER A 548 -9.15 -19.42 57.06
N THR A 549 -8.34 -18.73 57.86
CA THR A 549 -8.72 -17.47 58.51
C THR A 549 -7.85 -16.33 58.02
N ALA A 550 -8.49 -15.22 57.62
CA ALA A 550 -7.79 -14.04 57.09
C ALA A 550 -7.58 -12.97 58.17
N SER A 551 -6.43 -12.30 58.12
CA SER A 551 -6.10 -11.11 58.91
C SER A 551 -5.58 -10.01 57.97
N TYR A 552 -5.96 -8.76 58.24
CA TYR A 552 -5.70 -7.61 57.35
C TYR A 552 -4.92 -6.54 58.09
N SER A 553 -3.89 -5.97 57.47
CA SER A 553 -3.10 -4.88 58.07
C SER A 553 -3.87 -3.55 58.20
N SER A 554 -4.94 -3.36 57.42
CA SER A 554 -5.76 -2.15 57.43
C SER A 554 -7.22 -2.44 57.04
N ASN A 555 -8.13 -1.51 57.34
CA ASN A 555 -9.52 -1.61 56.87
C ASN A 555 -9.62 -1.46 55.34
N THR A 556 -8.71 -0.68 54.73
CA THR A 556 -8.64 -0.43 53.28
C THR A 556 -8.41 -1.70 52.48
N ILE A 557 -7.42 -2.50 52.87
CA ILE A 557 -7.14 -3.77 52.18
C ILE A 557 -8.24 -4.81 52.48
N ARG A 558 -8.86 -4.77 53.65
CA ARG A 558 -10.01 -5.66 53.99
C ARG A 558 -11.18 -5.45 53.04
N THR A 559 -11.56 -4.20 52.78
CA THR A 559 -12.66 -3.88 51.84
C THR A 559 -12.32 -4.16 50.38
N ALA A 560 -11.03 -4.27 50.05
CA ALA A 560 -10.58 -4.49 48.70
C ALA A 560 -10.49 -5.98 48.31
N VAL A 561 -10.64 -6.92 49.25
CA VAL A 561 -10.66 -8.35 48.95
C VAL A 561 -11.99 -8.75 48.31
N ASN A 562 -11.91 -9.36 47.14
CA ASN A 562 -13.06 -9.70 46.29
C ASN A 562 -13.56 -11.15 46.48
N GLY A 563 -12.91 -11.92 47.37
CA GLY A 563 -13.30 -13.27 47.74
C GLY A 563 -12.10 -14.17 48.00
N THR A 564 -12.33 -15.25 48.75
CA THR A 564 -11.34 -16.30 49.00
C THR A 564 -12.04 -17.66 48.97
N THR A 565 -11.45 -18.61 48.25
CA THR A 565 -11.92 -19.99 48.16
C THR A 565 -10.83 -20.89 48.73
N THR A 566 -11.22 -21.74 49.68
CA THR A 566 -10.34 -22.71 50.34
C THR A 566 -10.89 -24.11 50.11
N THR A 567 -10.02 -25.02 49.70
CA THR A 567 -10.30 -26.44 49.49
C THR A 567 -9.22 -27.27 50.16
N ASN A 568 -9.37 -28.60 50.17
CA ASN A 568 -8.34 -29.49 50.69
C ASN A 568 -7.03 -29.47 49.87
N SER A 569 -7.03 -28.93 48.65
CA SER A 569 -5.86 -28.95 47.76
C SER A 569 -5.26 -27.58 47.47
N TYR A 570 -5.99 -26.48 47.75
CA TYR A 570 -5.51 -25.13 47.48
C TYR A 570 -6.32 -24.06 48.23
N ILE A 571 -5.71 -22.89 48.36
CA ILE A 571 -6.38 -21.63 48.70
C ILE A 571 -6.12 -20.61 47.59
N THR A 572 -7.15 -19.86 47.21
CA THR A 572 -7.08 -18.82 46.18
C THR A 572 -7.98 -17.65 46.53
N GLY A 573 -7.64 -16.47 46.04
CA GLY A 573 -8.48 -15.29 46.17
C GLY A 573 -8.02 -14.17 45.25
N SER A 574 -8.73 -13.05 45.32
CA SER A 574 -8.34 -11.82 44.64
C SER A 574 -8.61 -10.59 45.49
N PHE A 575 -7.88 -9.52 45.22
CA PHE A 575 -8.11 -8.22 45.83
C PHE A 575 -7.85 -7.10 44.81
N THR A 576 -8.53 -5.98 44.98
CA THR A 576 -8.30 -4.75 44.20
C THR A 576 -7.18 -3.94 44.84
N MET A 577 -6.19 -3.51 44.06
CA MET A 577 -5.04 -2.77 44.57
C MET A 577 -5.50 -1.43 45.20
N PRO A 578 -5.21 -1.17 46.49
CA PRO A 578 -5.57 0.09 47.14
C PRO A 578 -4.80 1.31 46.59
N SER A 579 -5.31 2.50 46.87
CA SER A 579 -4.66 3.77 46.47
C SER A 579 -3.41 4.15 47.28
N THR A 580 -3.02 3.33 48.27
CA THR A 580 -1.82 3.54 49.09
C THR A 580 -1.02 2.25 49.22
N SER A 581 0.29 2.35 49.41
CA SER A 581 1.21 1.22 49.55
C SER A 581 1.31 0.68 50.99
N GLY A 582 1.87 -0.52 51.13
CA GLY A 582 2.25 -1.11 52.43
C GLY A 582 1.18 -1.98 53.08
N HIS A 583 0.21 -2.49 52.31
CA HIS A 583 -0.83 -3.36 52.86
C HIS A 583 -0.40 -4.83 52.93
N GLN A 584 -0.96 -5.60 53.86
CA GLN A 584 -0.74 -7.03 54.00
C GLN A 584 -2.05 -7.76 54.30
N ILE A 585 -2.24 -8.91 53.65
CA ILE A 585 -3.27 -9.89 53.96
C ILE A 585 -2.58 -11.18 54.38
N ARG A 586 -2.95 -11.74 55.53
CA ARG A 586 -2.43 -13.01 56.04
C ARG A 586 -3.54 -14.06 56.10
N TYR A 587 -3.30 -15.24 55.54
CA TYR A 587 -4.17 -16.41 55.65
C TYR A 587 -3.50 -17.47 56.51
N ASN A 588 -4.13 -17.84 57.64
CA ASN A 588 -3.72 -18.99 58.43
C ASN A 588 -4.56 -20.20 58.03
N ILE A 589 -3.92 -21.25 57.56
CA ILE A 589 -4.53 -22.51 57.14
C ILE A 589 -4.57 -23.45 58.34
N GLY A 590 -5.72 -24.05 58.61
CA GLY A 590 -5.91 -25.09 59.63
C GLY A 590 -6.69 -26.27 59.06
N GLY A 591 -6.45 -27.47 59.60
CA GLY A 591 -7.09 -28.72 59.16
C GLY A 591 -6.20 -29.92 59.46
N GLY A 592 -6.69 -31.13 59.16
CA GLY A 592 -6.00 -32.38 59.42
C GLY A 592 -5.19 -32.88 58.23
N SER A 593 -4.12 -33.62 58.51
CA SER A 593 -3.37 -34.40 57.52
C SER A 593 -3.28 -35.81 58.07
N ASP A 594 -4.16 -36.70 57.60
CA ASP A 594 -4.38 -38.00 58.22
C ASP A 594 -3.72 -39.13 57.43
N GLN A 595 -3.13 -40.09 58.14
CA GLN A 595 -2.65 -41.34 57.56
C GLN A 595 -3.83 -42.20 57.05
N PRO A 596 -3.81 -42.68 55.78
CA PRO A 596 -4.83 -43.59 55.27
C PRO A 596 -4.57 -45.06 55.69
N ASP A 597 -5.63 -45.88 55.64
CA ASP A 597 -5.52 -47.34 55.81
C ASP A 597 -4.72 -47.94 54.65
N TYR A 598 -3.71 -48.75 54.98
CA TYR A 598 -2.91 -49.46 53.99
C TYR A 598 -3.34 -50.92 53.89
N THR A 599 -3.19 -51.48 52.70
CA THR A 599 -3.51 -52.88 52.42
C THR A 599 -2.25 -53.66 52.11
N TYR A 600 -2.04 -54.78 52.80
CA TYR A 600 -1.00 -55.77 52.49
C TYR A 600 -1.59 -57.02 51.89
N SER A 601 -1.11 -57.46 50.73
CA SER A 601 -1.50 -58.76 50.16
C SER A 601 -0.35 -59.76 50.26
N LEU A 602 -0.52 -60.79 51.09
CA LEU A 602 0.42 -61.90 51.23
C LEU A 602 0.02 -63.04 50.29
N THR A 603 0.83 -63.37 49.29
CA THR A 603 0.53 -64.47 48.37
C THR A 603 1.42 -65.68 48.63
N ALA A 604 0.84 -66.87 48.64
CA ALA A 604 1.56 -68.12 48.75
C ALA A 604 1.64 -68.77 47.38
N GLN A 605 2.84 -69.18 46.97
CA GLN A 605 3.05 -69.86 45.70
C GLN A 605 3.89 -71.12 45.89
N ILE A 606 3.69 -72.12 45.04
CA ILE A 606 4.52 -73.33 45.00
C ILE A 606 5.49 -73.19 43.83
N SER A 607 6.76 -72.85 44.06
CA SER A 607 7.76 -72.65 43.00
C SER A 607 8.19 -73.92 42.30
N SER A 608 8.15 -75.09 42.96
CA SER A 608 8.53 -76.33 42.30
C SER A 608 7.96 -77.59 42.95
N GLY A 609 7.85 -78.64 42.14
CA GLY A 609 7.47 -79.99 42.55
C GLY A 609 6.01 -80.20 42.94
N GLY A 610 5.08 -79.40 42.43
CA GLY A 610 3.63 -79.62 42.29
C GLY A 610 2.76 -79.94 43.51
N GLY A 611 1.45 -79.83 43.31
CA GLY A 611 0.45 -79.77 44.37
C GLY A 611 -0.44 -78.53 44.19
N SER A 612 -1.43 -78.36 45.06
CA SER A 612 -2.31 -77.18 45.07
C SER A 612 -2.51 -76.70 46.50
N ILE A 613 -2.67 -75.40 46.71
CA ILE A 613 -2.97 -74.85 48.03
C ILE A 613 -4.44 -75.13 48.34
N SER A 614 -4.72 -75.77 49.48
CA SER A 614 -6.05 -76.22 49.89
C SER A 614 -6.89 -75.08 50.44
N GLY A 615 -7.91 -74.70 49.69
CA GLY A 615 -8.88 -73.68 50.09
C GLY A 615 -8.40 -72.29 49.75
N ALA A 616 -9.28 -71.51 49.11
CA ALA A 616 -9.03 -70.10 48.94
C ALA A 616 -8.93 -69.41 50.32
N PRO A 617 -8.03 -68.44 50.50
CA PRO A 617 -7.25 -67.84 49.42
C PRO A 617 -5.74 -68.15 49.52
N TYR A 618 -5.14 -68.42 48.36
CA TYR A 618 -3.70 -68.38 48.09
C TYR A 618 -3.12 -66.97 48.28
N SER A 619 -3.96 -65.97 48.59
CA SER A 619 -3.58 -64.61 48.93
C SER A 619 -4.38 -64.12 50.14
N GLN A 620 -3.72 -63.77 51.24
CA GLN A 620 -4.34 -63.19 52.43
C GLN A 620 -4.14 -61.67 52.42
N THR A 621 -5.23 -60.92 52.58
CA THR A 621 -5.19 -59.45 52.59
C THR A 621 -5.38 -58.94 54.01
N TYR A 622 -4.46 -58.09 54.45
CA TYR A 622 -4.52 -57.40 55.74
C TYR A 622 -4.71 -55.91 55.50
N THR A 623 -5.54 -55.26 56.32
CA THR A 623 -5.73 -53.82 56.28
C THR A 623 -5.42 -53.26 57.66
N GLY A 624 -4.56 -52.25 57.71
CA GLY A 624 -4.14 -51.61 58.96
C GLY A 624 -3.21 -50.43 58.72
N TYR A 625 -2.75 -49.81 59.80
CA TYR A 625 -1.80 -48.70 59.75
C TYR A 625 -0.37 -49.21 59.67
N THR A 626 0.54 -48.37 59.19
CA THR A 626 1.98 -48.69 59.19
C THR A 626 2.44 -49.15 60.57
N GLY A 627 2.97 -50.38 60.66
CA GLY A 627 3.45 -51.01 61.90
C GLY A 627 2.52 -52.08 62.51
N ASP A 628 1.28 -52.22 62.05
CA ASP A 628 0.36 -53.26 62.54
C ASP A 628 0.83 -54.68 62.20
N GLN A 629 0.56 -55.67 63.06
CA GLN A 629 1.00 -57.07 62.89
C GLN A 629 -0.18 -58.05 62.71
N PHE A 630 -0.05 -58.96 61.75
CA PHE A 630 -1.07 -59.94 61.38
C PHE A 630 -0.49 -61.36 61.22
N ASN A 631 -1.17 -62.39 61.74
CA ASN A 631 -0.71 -63.79 61.63
C ASN A 631 -1.38 -64.52 60.46
N PHE A 632 -0.64 -65.39 59.76
CA PHE A 632 -1.12 -66.14 58.59
C PHE A 632 -0.88 -67.66 58.68
N SER A 633 -1.71 -68.43 57.96
CA SER A 633 -1.58 -69.90 57.79
C SER A 633 -1.93 -70.32 56.35
N ILE A 634 -1.22 -71.31 55.79
CA ILE A 634 -1.36 -71.83 54.40
C ILE A 634 -1.36 -73.37 54.46
N SER A 635 -2.24 -74.06 53.70
CA SER A 635 -2.34 -75.54 53.64
C SER A 635 -2.17 -76.08 52.21
N ILE A 636 -1.58 -77.27 52.01
CA ILE A 636 -1.28 -77.85 50.69
C ILE A 636 -1.92 -79.23 50.49
N VAL A 637 -2.56 -79.47 49.34
CA VAL A 637 -3.24 -80.72 48.92
C VAL A 637 -2.86 -81.15 47.50
N GLY A 638 -2.79 -82.47 47.24
CA GLY A 638 -2.55 -83.03 45.90
C GLY A 638 -3.80 -83.04 45.00
N SER A 639 -3.61 -83.05 43.67
CA SER A 639 -4.70 -83.13 42.68
C SER A 639 -4.87 -84.55 42.11
N THR A 640 -5.95 -84.79 41.35
CA THR A 640 -6.31 -86.12 40.84
C THR A 640 -5.34 -86.70 39.80
N ASP A 641 -4.48 -85.88 39.19
CA ASP A 641 -3.54 -86.29 38.13
C ASP A 641 -2.05 -86.11 38.51
N VAL A 642 -1.75 -85.81 39.78
CA VAL A 642 -0.39 -85.64 40.33
C VAL A 642 -0.37 -85.99 41.84
N GLN A 643 0.49 -86.93 42.30
CA GLN A 643 0.68 -87.23 43.75
C GLN A 643 1.84 -86.42 44.39
N ILE A 644 1.58 -85.75 45.53
CA ILE A 644 2.57 -85.01 46.34
C ILE A 644 3.28 -85.94 47.33
N MET A 645 4.61 -85.83 47.42
CA MET A 645 5.44 -86.65 48.30
C MET A 645 5.97 -85.93 49.57
N GLN A 646 6.21 -84.60 49.55
CA GLN A 646 6.78 -83.82 50.69
C GLN A 646 6.78 -82.28 50.41
N ILE A 647 6.71 -81.43 51.45
CA ILE A 647 7.09 -79.99 51.41
C ILE A 647 8.55 -79.84 51.86
N LEU A 648 9.39 -79.26 51.00
CA LEU A 648 10.84 -79.17 51.17
C LEU A 648 11.29 -77.83 51.79
N SER A 649 10.63 -76.72 51.44
CA SER A 649 10.93 -75.39 52.00
C SER A 649 9.75 -74.43 51.86
N ALA A 650 9.76 -73.37 52.67
CA ALA A 650 8.90 -72.21 52.59
C ALA A 650 9.77 -70.98 52.91
N THR A 651 9.93 -70.07 51.96
CA THR A 651 10.86 -68.94 52.06
C THR A 651 10.09 -67.64 51.80
N GLU A 652 10.23 -66.68 52.70
CA GLU A 652 9.67 -65.34 52.54
C GLU A 652 10.44 -64.48 51.53
N SER A 653 9.71 -63.67 50.75
CA SER A 653 10.31 -62.73 49.78
C SER A 653 10.37 -61.28 50.29
N ASP A 654 9.71 -60.98 51.40
CA ASP A 654 9.64 -59.63 52.00
C ASP A 654 10.11 -59.66 53.46
N SER A 655 10.95 -58.69 53.83
CA SER A 655 11.43 -58.47 55.20
C SER A 655 10.32 -58.12 56.20
N ASN A 656 9.15 -57.72 55.71
CA ASN A 656 7.96 -57.48 56.53
C ASN A 656 7.26 -58.78 56.97
N ILE A 657 7.64 -59.93 56.40
CA ILE A 657 7.20 -61.26 56.79
C ILE A 657 8.23 -61.88 57.74
N SER A 658 7.78 -62.48 58.83
CA SER A 658 8.66 -63.10 59.83
C SER A 658 8.03 -64.34 60.48
N ASN A 659 8.84 -65.14 61.18
CA ASN A 659 8.42 -66.33 61.92
C ASN A 659 7.80 -67.48 61.08
N VAL A 660 8.27 -67.68 59.83
CA VAL A 660 7.75 -68.72 58.93
C VAL A 660 8.12 -70.14 59.40
N THR A 661 7.14 -71.05 59.51
CA THR A 661 7.32 -72.44 60.00
C THR A 661 6.58 -73.46 59.12
N ILE A 662 7.16 -74.65 58.86
CA ILE A 662 6.61 -75.73 58.00
C ILE A 662 6.19 -76.96 58.83
N ASN A 663 5.00 -77.51 58.56
CA ASN A 663 4.51 -78.78 59.09
C ASN A 663 4.22 -79.79 57.94
N ASN A 664 5.06 -80.83 57.82
CA ASN A 664 4.95 -81.86 56.79
C ASN A 664 3.95 -82.99 57.12
N VAL A 665 3.36 -83.02 58.32
CA VAL A 665 2.35 -84.02 58.71
C VAL A 665 0.99 -83.62 58.17
N ASP A 666 0.63 -82.35 58.33
CA ASP A 666 -0.65 -81.77 57.89
C ASP A 666 -0.51 -80.95 56.60
N PHE A 667 0.71 -80.87 56.07
CA PHE A 667 1.09 -80.06 54.90
C PHE A 667 0.71 -78.57 55.04
N THR A 668 1.07 -77.93 56.16
CA THR A 668 0.74 -76.54 56.48
C THR A 668 1.97 -75.64 56.75
N ILE A 669 1.85 -74.33 56.53
CA ILE A 669 2.87 -73.28 56.75
C ILE A 669 2.24 -72.10 57.51
N THR A 670 2.92 -71.53 58.51
CA THR A 670 2.43 -70.37 59.31
C THR A 670 3.48 -69.28 59.49
N GLY A 671 3.09 -68.00 59.67
CA GLY A 671 4.00 -66.86 59.97
C GLY A 671 3.27 -65.55 60.33
N THR A 672 3.99 -64.41 60.37
CA THR A 672 3.46 -63.07 60.73
C THR A 672 3.88 -62.00 59.71
N VAL A 673 2.99 -61.08 59.35
CA VAL A 673 3.20 -59.89 58.51
C VAL A 673 3.17 -58.63 59.37
N THR A 674 4.12 -57.70 59.19
CA THR A 674 4.08 -56.33 59.74
C THR A 674 3.75 -55.34 58.62
N MET A 675 2.82 -54.41 58.79
CA MET A 675 2.32 -53.52 57.73
C MET A 675 3.35 -52.43 57.34
N PRO A 676 3.95 -52.44 56.12
CA PRO A 676 4.82 -51.36 55.66
C PRO A 676 4.10 -50.05 55.32
N SER A 677 4.89 -48.96 55.27
CA SER A 677 4.44 -47.65 54.79
C SER A 677 3.98 -47.73 53.33
N GLY A 678 2.75 -47.25 53.03
CA GLY A 678 2.18 -47.24 51.69
C GLY A 678 1.47 -48.54 51.28
N GLY A 679 1.36 -49.51 52.20
CA GLY A 679 0.87 -50.85 51.87
C GLY A 679 1.92 -51.70 51.18
N GLY A 680 1.52 -52.85 50.66
CA GLY A 680 2.45 -53.67 49.90
C GLY A 680 1.94 -55.07 49.61
N SER A 681 2.86 -55.87 49.12
CA SER A 681 2.64 -57.29 48.93
C SER A 681 3.93 -58.04 49.17
N GLY A 682 3.83 -59.25 49.68
CA GLY A 682 4.95 -60.15 49.83
C GLY A 682 4.51 -61.58 49.57
N ASP A 683 5.48 -62.43 49.32
CA ASP A 683 5.23 -63.82 48.96
C ASP A 683 5.88 -64.79 49.95
N VAL A 684 5.23 -65.94 50.11
CA VAL A 684 5.87 -67.14 50.69
C VAL A 684 6.01 -68.15 49.57
N ASP A 685 7.25 -68.41 49.18
CA ASP A 685 7.57 -69.35 48.11
C ASP A 685 7.83 -70.76 48.64
N ILE A 686 7.13 -71.75 48.10
CA ILE A 686 7.02 -73.10 48.64
C ILE A 686 7.56 -74.13 47.65
N VAL A 687 8.46 -75.00 48.10
CA VAL A 687 8.97 -76.11 47.28
C VAL A 687 8.36 -77.42 47.75
N THR A 688 7.84 -78.21 46.81
CA THR A 688 7.20 -79.53 47.01
C THR A 688 7.84 -80.59 46.10
N ARG A 689 7.37 -81.85 46.08
CA ARG A 689 7.87 -82.91 45.17
C ARG A 689 6.73 -83.75 44.57
N THR A 690 6.60 -83.82 43.23
CA THR A 690 5.50 -84.47 42.44
C THR A 690 5.90 -84.92 41.00
N GLN A 691 4.96 -85.45 40.16
CA GLN A 691 5.17 -85.99 38.78
C GLN A 691 3.98 -85.78 37.76
N GLY A 692 4.17 -85.29 36.48
CA GLY A 692 3.15 -85.07 35.36
C GLY A 692 3.70 -84.64 33.91
N VAL A 693 2.90 -84.54 32.78
CA VAL A 693 3.29 -84.44 31.28
C VAL A 693 2.63 -83.28 30.41
N ASN A 694 3.27 -82.72 29.32
CA ASN A 694 2.90 -81.47 28.52
C ASN A 694 2.49 -81.61 26.98
N HIS A 695 1.82 -80.58 26.36
CA HIS A 695 1.37 -80.43 24.92
C HIS A 695 1.73 -79.06 24.24
N THR A 696 1.46 -78.83 22.91
CA THR A 696 1.82 -77.58 22.12
C THR A 696 0.67 -76.97 21.25
N PHE A 697 0.56 -75.62 21.14
CA PHE A 697 -0.44 -74.87 20.34
C PHE A 697 0.21 -73.71 19.53
N SER A 698 -0.01 -73.64 18.20
CA SER A 698 0.71 -72.72 17.28
C SER A 698 -0.16 -71.62 16.66
N VAL A 699 0.31 -70.37 16.63
CA VAL A 699 -0.39 -69.19 16.09
C VAL A 699 0.39 -68.55 14.94
N ILE A 700 -0.30 -68.30 13.82
CA ILE A 700 0.22 -67.55 12.66
C ILE A 700 -0.47 -66.18 12.61
N ILE A 701 0.27 -65.09 12.38
CA ILE A 701 -0.28 -63.73 12.25
C ILE A 701 -0.12 -63.26 10.80
N GLN A 702 -1.19 -62.72 10.23
CA GLN A 702 -1.22 -62.09 8.91
C GLN A 702 -1.51 -60.60 9.06
N ASP A 703 -0.70 -59.75 8.45
CA ASP A 703 -0.84 -58.30 8.54
C ASP A 703 -1.12 -57.64 7.18
N PRO A 704 -1.66 -56.41 7.20
CA PRO A 704 -2.12 -55.70 6.00
C PRO A 704 -1.04 -54.75 5.45
N PHE A 705 0.15 -54.71 6.03
CA PHE A 705 1.17 -53.73 5.65
C PHE A 705 1.82 -54.14 4.34
N THR A 706 1.96 -53.19 3.42
CA THR A 706 2.48 -53.46 2.08
C THR A 706 4.00 -53.33 1.99
N ASP A 707 4.68 -53.10 3.12
CA ASP A 707 6.13 -52.99 3.24
C ASP A 707 6.73 -54.19 4.00
N ASN A 708 7.94 -54.06 4.53
CA ASN A 708 8.64 -55.16 5.22
C ASN A 708 8.23 -55.35 6.68
N ALA A 709 7.39 -54.46 7.23
CA ALA A 709 6.92 -54.59 8.60
C ALA A 709 6.04 -55.85 8.73
N SER A 710 6.28 -56.65 9.77
CA SER A 710 5.55 -57.92 9.95
C SER A 710 5.52 -58.36 11.41
N TYR A 711 4.53 -59.18 11.76
CA TYR A 711 4.46 -59.83 13.06
C TYR A 711 5.00 -61.27 12.99
N PRO A 712 5.89 -61.69 13.91
CA PRO A 712 6.30 -63.09 14.01
C PRO A 712 5.17 -63.96 14.58
N GLY A 713 5.02 -65.19 14.08
CA GLY A 713 4.14 -66.20 14.69
C GLY A 713 4.61 -66.63 16.08
N HIS A 714 3.74 -67.29 16.85
CA HIS A 714 4.03 -67.69 18.24
C HIS A 714 3.57 -69.12 18.56
N GLN A 715 4.20 -69.79 19.53
CA GLN A 715 3.80 -71.13 19.99
C GLN A 715 3.69 -71.18 21.52
N PHE A 716 2.57 -71.68 22.01
CA PHE A 716 2.35 -71.98 23.43
C PHE A 716 2.65 -73.46 23.71
N THR A 717 3.32 -73.77 24.83
CA THR A 717 3.56 -75.15 25.30
C THR A 717 3.15 -75.28 26.75
N GLY A 718 2.34 -76.29 27.07
CA GLY A 718 1.81 -76.47 28.43
C GLY A 718 0.93 -77.70 28.57
N GLN A 719 0.58 -78.02 29.81
CA GLN A 719 -0.30 -79.15 30.12
C GLN A 719 -1.74 -78.82 29.75
N THR A 720 -2.57 -79.84 29.50
CA THR A 720 -4.01 -79.62 29.20
C THR A 720 -4.65 -78.71 30.26
N GLY A 721 -5.37 -77.67 29.84
CA GLY A 721 -6.01 -76.69 30.72
C GLY A 721 -5.16 -75.48 31.13
N SER A 722 -3.85 -75.48 30.87
CA SER A 722 -3.00 -74.32 31.19
C SER A 722 -3.29 -73.10 30.30
N SER A 723 -3.48 -71.92 30.89
CA SER A 723 -3.69 -70.67 30.16
C SER A 723 -2.36 -69.98 29.86
N HIS A 724 -2.26 -69.31 28.72
CA HIS A 724 -1.04 -68.59 28.33
C HIS A 724 -1.39 -67.25 27.69
N SER A 725 -0.54 -66.24 27.85
CA SER A 725 -0.72 -64.92 27.24
C SER A 725 0.61 -64.40 26.73
N GLN A 726 0.60 -63.72 25.59
CA GLN A 726 1.79 -63.16 24.97
C GLN A 726 1.44 -61.89 24.20
N THR A 727 2.29 -60.86 24.33
CA THR A 727 2.26 -59.67 23.47
C THR A 727 3.30 -59.83 22.36
N ILE A 728 2.90 -59.57 21.12
CA ILE A 728 3.74 -59.60 19.92
C ILE A 728 3.79 -58.19 19.32
N SER A 729 4.96 -57.57 19.36
CA SER A 729 5.18 -56.24 18.77
C SER A 729 5.49 -56.33 17.28
N LEU A 730 5.11 -55.30 16.53
CA LEU A 730 5.40 -55.18 15.10
C LEU A 730 6.92 -55.05 14.89
N GLN A 731 7.50 -55.87 14.01
CA GLN A 731 8.94 -55.86 13.73
C GLN A 731 9.23 -55.31 12.33
N ASN A 732 10.49 -54.91 12.10
CA ASN A 732 10.97 -54.38 10.80
C ASN A 732 10.25 -53.10 10.32
N THR A 733 9.76 -52.28 11.25
CA THR A 733 9.13 -50.98 10.94
C THR A 733 10.14 -49.97 10.38
N ASP A 734 9.76 -49.24 9.34
CA ASP A 734 10.54 -48.09 8.84
C ASP A 734 10.31 -46.86 9.74
N SER A 735 11.38 -46.21 10.18
CA SER A 735 11.31 -45.00 11.02
C SER A 735 10.63 -43.81 10.31
N ASN A 736 10.57 -43.82 8.97
CA ASN A 736 9.93 -42.81 8.14
C ASN A 736 8.48 -43.16 7.75
N THR A 737 7.92 -44.24 8.30
CA THR A 737 6.54 -44.67 8.03
C THR A 737 5.74 -44.71 9.33
N THR A 738 4.47 -44.33 9.25
CA THR A 738 3.52 -44.42 10.37
C THR A 738 2.63 -45.63 10.14
N TYR A 739 2.63 -46.55 11.10
CA TYR A 739 1.84 -47.78 11.07
C TYR A 739 0.63 -47.63 11.97
N THR A 740 -0.55 -47.91 11.42
CA THR A 740 -1.82 -47.85 12.18
C THR A 740 -2.50 -49.21 12.10
N VAL A 741 -2.81 -49.79 13.26
CA VAL A 741 -3.66 -50.99 13.36
C VAL A 741 -5.06 -50.54 13.76
N THR A 742 -6.05 -50.86 12.93
CA THR A 742 -7.46 -50.49 13.12
C THR A 742 -8.29 -51.63 13.70
N GLY A 743 -7.79 -52.86 13.71
CA GLY A 743 -8.43 -53.99 14.38
C GLY A 743 -7.70 -55.31 14.20
N VAL A 744 -8.01 -56.28 15.07
CA VAL A 744 -7.46 -57.64 15.07
C VAL A 744 -8.58 -58.63 15.24
N SER A 745 -8.50 -59.76 14.54
CA SER A 745 -9.43 -60.87 14.67
C SER A 745 -8.70 -62.20 14.52
N ASP A 746 -9.22 -63.28 15.11
CA ASP A 746 -8.68 -64.62 14.92
C ASP A 746 -9.77 -65.64 14.59
N ASN A 747 -9.35 -66.78 14.04
CA ASN A 747 -10.24 -67.82 13.52
C ASN A 747 -10.45 -69.00 14.47
N SER A 748 -10.05 -68.89 15.74
CA SER A 748 -10.08 -70.00 16.68
C SER A 748 -10.94 -69.67 17.91
N ILE A 749 -11.56 -70.68 18.50
CA ILE A 749 -12.36 -70.51 19.73
C ILE A 749 -11.49 -70.38 21.01
N PRO A 750 -10.37 -71.13 21.19
CA PRO A 750 -9.63 -71.08 22.45
C PRO A 750 -8.67 -69.90 22.58
N LEU A 751 -8.37 -69.18 21.49
CA LEU A 751 -7.53 -67.98 21.46
C LEU A 751 -8.43 -66.74 21.41
N THR A 752 -8.03 -65.69 22.11
CA THR A 752 -8.56 -64.34 21.93
C THR A 752 -7.43 -63.42 21.53
N SER A 753 -7.65 -62.62 20.49
CA SER A 753 -6.70 -61.65 19.96
C SER A 753 -7.22 -60.20 20.08
N SER A 754 -6.34 -59.27 20.45
CA SER A 754 -6.65 -57.83 20.57
C SER A 754 -5.41 -56.99 20.25
N ASN A 755 -5.55 -55.67 20.09
CA ASN A 755 -4.41 -54.76 19.93
C ASN A 755 -4.39 -53.63 20.95
N SER A 756 -3.18 -53.18 21.28
CA SER A 756 -2.92 -51.94 22.02
C SER A 756 -1.88 -51.13 21.26
N GLY A 757 -2.31 -50.04 20.61
CA GLY A 757 -1.50 -49.35 19.63
C GLY A 757 -1.17 -50.26 18.45
N THR A 758 0.12 -50.47 18.17
CA THR A 758 0.62 -51.38 17.13
C THR A 758 0.95 -52.78 17.64
N ASP A 759 0.79 -53.08 18.93
CA ASP A 759 1.12 -54.40 19.49
C ASP A 759 -0.10 -55.31 19.54
N ILE A 760 0.09 -56.60 19.22
CA ILE A 760 -0.95 -57.63 19.23
C ILE A 760 -0.85 -58.43 20.52
N VAL A 761 -1.93 -58.51 21.28
CA VAL A 761 -2.02 -59.31 22.50
C VAL A 761 -2.81 -60.58 22.20
N LEU A 762 -2.17 -61.73 22.41
CA LEU A 762 -2.73 -63.07 22.24
C LEU A 762 -2.93 -63.71 23.61
N SER A 763 -4.14 -64.18 23.90
CA SER A 763 -4.44 -64.91 25.12
C SER A 763 -5.12 -66.24 24.80
N LEU A 764 -4.48 -67.35 25.19
CA LEU A 764 -5.01 -68.70 25.09
C LEU A 764 -5.64 -69.07 26.44
N GLY A 765 -6.98 -69.05 26.50
CA GLY A 765 -7.71 -69.20 27.76
C GLY A 765 -7.54 -70.57 28.43
N SER A 766 -7.37 -71.63 27.64
CA SER A 766 -7.00 -72.96 28.15
C SER A 766 -6.35 -73.80 27.07
N MET A 767 -5.24 -74.46 27.40
CA MET A 767 -4.55 -75.38 26.49
C MET A 767 -5.45 -76.57 26.14
N PRO A 768 -5.85 -76.73 24.86
CA PRO A 768 -6.70 -77.85 24.46
C PRO A 768 -5.98 -79.18 24.64
N SER A 769 -6.73 -80.23 25.01
CA SER A 769 -6.18 -81.58 25.11
C SER A 769 -5.66 -82.03 23.74
N GLY A 770 -4.36 -82.34 23.65
CA GLY A 770 -3.69 -82.72 22.40
C GLY A 770 -3.06 -81.58 21.59
N GLY A 771 -3.18 -80.31 22.00
CA GLY A 771 -2.63 -79.15 21.29
C GLY A 771 -3.59 -78.49 20.29
N GLY A 772 -3.10 -77.61 19.39
CA GLY A 772 -3.92 -76.95 18.35
C GLY A 772 -3.23 -75.84 17.53
N SER A 773 -3.98 -75.10 16.69
CA SER A 773 -3.46 -73.93 15.96
C SER A 773 -4.51 -72.86 15.63
N ALA A 774 -4.07 -71.62 15.37
CA ALA A 774 -4.92 -70.47 15.01
C ALA A 774 -4.23 -69.51 14.01
N THR A 775 -5.03 -68.78 13.23
CA THR A 775 -4.58 -67.66 12.38
C THR A 775 -5.22 -66.35 12.88
N VAL A 776 -4.40 -65.34 13.11
CA VAL A 776 -4.78 -63.99 13.52
C VAL A 776 -4.62 -63.06 12.32
N THR A 777 -5.67 -62.34 11.96
CA THR A 777 -5.68 -61.35 10.87
C THR A 777 -5.73 -59.94 11.46
N VAL A 778 -4.73 -59.12 11.13
CA VAL A 778 -4.61 -57.71 11.51
C VAL A 778 -5.14 -56.85 10.37
N THR A 779 -5.90 -55.80 10.70
CA THR A 779 -6.39 -54.77 9.77
C THR A 779 -5.80 -53.42 10.14
N GLY A 780 -5.45 -52.61 9.14
CA GLY A 780 -4.61 -51.43 9.34
C GLY A 780 -4.01 -50.92 8.05
N SER A 781 -3.18 -49.88 8.15
CA SER A 781 -2.48 -49.26 7.02
C SER A 781 -1.15 -48.65 7.45
N ASN A 782 -0.21 -48.57 6.52
CA ASN A 782 1.06 -47.86 6.68
C ASN A 782 1.13 -46.66 5.71
N VAL A 783 1.53 -45.48 6.20
CA VAL A 783 1.64 -44.24 5.41
C VAL A 783 2.98 -43.55 5.69
N ALA A 784 3.68 -43.13 4.65
CA ALA A 784 4.96 -42.43 4.78
C ALA A 784 4.82 -41.07 5.49
N LYS A 785 5.75 -40.74 6.38
CA LYS A 785 5.82 -39.46 7.10
C LYS A 785 6.26 -38.35 6.16
N GLN A 786 5.66 -37.16 6.33
CA GLN A 786 6.05 -35.93 5.65
C GLN A 786 7.06 -35.16 6.51
N TYR A 787 8.12 -34.66 5.88
CA TYR A 787 9.13 -33.82 6.52
C TYR A 787 9.17 -32.46 5.85
N ASN A 788 9.53 -31.41 6.60
CA ASN A 788 9.73 -30.07 6.08
C ASN A 788 11.23 -29.81 5.87
N TYR A 789 11.58 -29.23 4.73
CA TYR A 789 12.93 -28.76 4.42
C TYR A 789 12.89 -27.30 4.02
N ILE A 790 13.70 -26.46 4.66
CA ILE A 790 13.76 -25.01 4.39
C ILE A 790 14.94 -24.71 3.48
N VAL A 791 14.67 -24.16 2.30
CA VAL A 791 15.69 -23.67 1.38
C VAL A 791 15.82 -22.16 1.53
N GLU A 792 17.00 -21.68 1.95
CA GLU A 792 17.36 -20.27 1.91
C GLU A 792 17.94 -19.95 0.53
N PHE A 793 17.27 -19.11 -0.26
CA PHE A 793 17.88 -18.48 -1.43
C PHE A 793 18.50 -17.17 -0.99
N LYS A 794 19.83 -17.10 -1.03
CA LYS A 794 20.59 -15.93 -0.60
C LYS A 794 21.28 -15.28 -1.79
N ARG A 795 21.07 -13.97 -1.91
CA ARG A 795 21.76 -13.14 -2.91
C ARG A 795 23.12 -12.74 -2.37
N GLY A 796 24.16 -13.16 -3.08
CA GLY A 796 25.54 -12.73 -2.88
C GLY A 796 25.84 -11.42 -3.62
N SER A 797 27.12 -11.14 -3.87
CA SER A 797 27.53 -9.93 -4.58
C SER A 797 27.22 -10.04 -6.07
N PHE A 798 26.55 -9.01 -6.60
CA PHE A 798 26.37 -8.80 -8.03
C PHE A 798 27.30 -7.70 -8.52
N THR A 799 27.80 -7.84 -9.74
CA THR A 799 28.55 -6.80 -10.44
C THR A 799 27.56 -5.96 -11.25
N GLY A 800 27.51 -4.64 -11.02
CA GLY A 800 26.50 -3.74 -11.58
C GLY A 800 25.39 -3.39 -10.58
N SER A 801 24.16 -3.25 -11.07
CA SER A 801 22.98 -2.96 -10.27
C SER A 801 22.55 -4.17 -9.41
N ASN A 802 21.95 -3.93 -8.25
CA ASN A 802 21.55 -4.98 -7.32
C ASN A 802 20.15 -5.54 -7.70
N PRO A 803 19.99 -6.86 -7.94
CA PRO A 803 18.66 -7.46 -8.15
C PRO A 803 17.85 -7.47 -6.87
N SER A 804 16.54 -7.70 -6.95
CA SER A 804 15.69 -7.99 -5.79
C SER A 804 14.99 -9.32 -5.97
N TRP A 805 14.54 -9.92 -4.87
CA TRP A 805 13.63 -11.06 -4.97
C TRP A 805 12.24 -10.53 -5.34
N ALA A 806 11.44 -11.29 -6.08
CA ALA A 806 10.18 -10.81 -6.69
C ALA A 806 9.16 -10.14 -5.73
N ASN A 807 9.35 -10.24 -4.42
CA ASN A 807 8.49 -9.65 -3.39
C ASN A 807 9.26 -8.94 -2.24
N THR A 808 10.59 -8.84 -2.29
CA THR A 808 11.40 -8.26 -1.20
C THR A 808 12.81 -7.88 -1.63
N ASP A 809 13.33 -6.82 -1.05
CA ASP A 809 14.74 -6.43 -1.17
C ASP A 809 15.65 -7.15 -0.16
N ALA A 810 15.09 -8.02 0.69
CA ALA A 810 15.85 -8.77 1.69
C ALA A 810 17.00 -9.57 1.06
N GLN A 811 18.09 -9.72 1.81
CA GLN A 811 19.27 -10.48 1.35
C GLN A 811 18.98 -11.99 1.18
N SER A 812 17.96 -12.50 1.86
CA SER A 812 17.57 -13.91 1.79
C SER A 812 16.06 -14.06 1.73
N VAL A 813 15.60 -15.08 1.00
CA VAL A 813 14.22 -15.57 1.03
C VAL A 813 14.20 -17.05 1.37
N TYR A 814 13.16 -17.49 2.07
CA TYR A 814 13.05 -18.86 2.57
C TYR A 814 11.85 -19.56 1.93
N VAL A 815 12.09 -20.72 1.32
CA VAL A 815 11.05 -21.58 0.75
C VAL A 815 10.98 -22.88 1.56
N THR A 816 9.81 -23.18 2.12
CA THR A 816 9.58 -24.44 2.84
C THR A 816 8.97 -25.46 1.89
N ILE A 817 9.60 -26.63 1.79
CA ILE A 817 9.14 -27.75 0.98
C ILE A 817 8.76 -28.91 1.87
N THR A 818 7.68 -29.61 1.50
CA THR A 818 7.19 -30.78 2.22
C THR A 818 7.28 -32.00 1.33
N GLY A 819 7.78 -33.11 1.86
CA GLY A 819 7.94 -34.36 1.12
C GLY A 819 8.31 -35.54 2.01
N THR A 820 8.18 -36.75 1.49
CA THR A 820 8.60 -37.98 2.18
C THR A 820 10.11 -38.15 2.09
N ALA A 821 10.74 -38.78 3.08
CA ALA A 821 12.18 -39.04 3.06
C ALA A 821 12.60 -39.82 1.78
N GLY A 822 13.67 -39.37 1.13
CA GLY A 822 14.15 -39.92 -0.14
C GLY A 822 13.43 -39.44 -1.40
N SER A 823 12.33 -38.68 -1.28
CA SER A 823 11.70 -38.03 -2.45
C SER A 823 12.51 -36.81 -2.90
N THR A 824 12.54 -36.55 -4.21
CA THR A 824 13.11 -35.32 -4.78
C THR A 824 12.01 -34.29 -4.99
N GLN A 825 12.18 -33.10 -4.43
CA GLN A 825 11.26 -31.98 -4.56
C GLN A 825 11.97 -30.78 -5.20
N LEU A 826 11.24 -29.93 -5.91
CA LEU A 826 11.80 -28.73 -6.56
C LEU A 826 11.50 -27.48 -5.73
N ALA A 827 12.54 -26.77 -5.31
CA ALA A 827 12.45 -25.41 -4.80
C ALA A 827 12.65 -24.43 -5.95
N SER A 828 11.83 -23.38 -6.02
CA SER A 828 12.05 -22.29 -6.97
C SER A 828 11.71 -20.93 -6.38
N TYR A 829 12.48 -19.91 -6.76
CA TYR A 829 12.19 -18.52 -6.45
C TYR A 829 12.66 -17.56 -7.55
N ASP A 830 11.90 -16.49 -7.79
CA ASP A 830 12.20 -15.52 -8.84
C ASP A 830 13.10 -14.39 -8.33
N LEU A 831 14.25 -14.24 -8.97
CA LEU A 831 15.15 -13.09 -8.83
C LEU A 831 14.90 -12.11 -9.97
N VAL A 832 14.64 -10.86 -9.65
CA VAL A 832 14.23 -9.81 -10.57
C VAL A 832 15.35 -8.77 -10.70
N ALA A 833 15.73 -8.44 -11.93
CA ALA A 833 16.68 -7.37 -12.18
C ALA A 833 16.01 -6.00 -11.92
N PRO A 834 16.77 -4.97 -11.48
CA PRO A 834 16.26 -3.63 -11.29
C PRO A 834 15.79 -3.01 -12.63
N ILE A 835 15.06 -1.89 -12.56
CA ILE A 835 14.51 -1.21 -13.74
C ILE A 835 15.62 -0.92 -14.75
N ASN A 836 15.40 -1.33 -16.01
CA ASN A 836 16.37 -1.27 -17.11
C ASN A 836 17.62 -2.15 -16.93
N GLY A 837 17.64 -3.11 -16.01
CA GLY A 837 18.69 -4.13 -15.89
C GLY A 837 18.26 -5.48 -16.47
N PHE A 838 19.21 -6.24 -17.01
CA PHE A 838 19.01 -7.64 -17.38
C PHE A 838 20.14 -8.52 -16.84
N PHE A 839 19.85 -9.79 -16.59
CA PHE A 839 20.83 -10.75 -16.15
C PHE A 839 21.70 -11.18 -17.33
N ASN A 840 22.96 -10.74 -17.37
CA ASN A 840 23.94 -11.28 -18.30
C ASN A 840 24.41 -12.68 -17.85
N ALA A 841 24.72 -12.82 -16.56
CA ALA A 841 25.04 -14.11 -15.96
C ALA A 841 24.60 -14.15 -14.49
N ALA A 842 23.94 -15.23 -14.06
CA ALA A 842 23.70 -15.51 -12.64
C ALA A 842 24.31 -16.89 -12.30
N THR A 843 25.29 -16.94 -11.42
CA THR A 843 25.83 -18.21 -10.94
C THR A 843 25.04 -18.64 -9.72
N VAL A 844 24.59 -19.89 -9.72
CA VAL A 844 23.86 -20.51 -8.63
C VAL A 844 24.74 -21.61 -8.06
N SER A 845 24.87 -21.68 -6.74
CA SER A 845 25.61 -22.73 -6.06
C SER A 845 24.92 -23.15 -4.78
N GLU A 846 24.83 -24.45 -4.56
CA GLU A 846 24.33 -25.08 -3.34
C GLU A 846 25.48 -25.38 -2.35
N ASN A 847 25.16 -25.39 -1.05
CA ASN A 847 26.14 -25.62 0.01
C ASN A 847 25.90 -26.90 0.84
N GLU A 848 24.81 -27.62 0.61
CA GLU A 848 24.43 -28.80 1.39
C GLU A 848 24.26 -30.04 0.51
N LEU A 849 24.57 -31.23 1.05
CA LEU A 849 24.46 -32.52 0.35
C LEU A 849 23.02 -32.91 -0.02
N ALA A 850 22.02 -32.38 0.69
CA ALA A 850 20.61 -32.61 0.40
C ALA A 850 20.10 -31.76 -0.78
N LEU A 851 20.88 -30.76 -1.22
CA LEU A 851 20.60 -29.92 -2.37
C LEU A 851 21.42 -30.42 -3.56
N SER A 852 20.82 -30.40 -4.74
CA SER A 852 21.49 -30.79 -5.98
C SER A 852 20.88 -30.08 -7.17
N ASN A 853 21.60 -30.06 -8.29
CA ASN A 853 21.12 -29.51 -9.56
C ASN A 853 20.64 -28.06 -9.43
N ALA A 854 21.31 -27.25 -8.60
CA ALA A 854 20.96 -25.84 -8.52
C ALA A 854 21.20 -25.19 -9.88
N ARG A 855 20.16 -24.55 -10.39
CA ARG A 855 20.13 -24.01 -11.74
C ARG A 855 19.30 -22.75 -11.78
N ARG A 856 19.37 -22.08 -12.92
CA ARG A 856 18.54 -20.94 -13.24
C ARG A 856 17.86 -21.19 -14.58
N THR A 857 16.62 -20.74 -14.67
CA THR A 857 15.93 -20.57 -15.95
C THR A 857 15.63 -19.10 -16.12
N TYR A 858 15.96 -18.56 -17.28
CA TYR A 858 15.64 -17.18 -17.61
C TYR A 858 14.27 -17.12 -18.26
N ASP A 859 13.42 -16.25 -17.75
CA ASP A 859 12.17 -15.92 -18.43
C ASP A 859 12.40 -14.68 -19.29
N THR A 860 12.24 -14.84 -20.61
CA THR A 860 12.39 -13.77 -21.61
C THR A 860 11.04 -13.18 -22.03
N SER A 861 9.91 -13.65 -21.49
CA SER A 861 8.56 -13.21 -21.87
C SER A 861 8.28 -11.73 -21.54
N LEU A 862 9.14 -11.13 -20.71
CA LEU A 862 9.10 -9.72 -20.30
C LEU A 862 10.30 -8.91 -20.82
N SER A 863 11.07 -9.44 -21.79
CA SER A 863 12.31 -8.80 -22.29
C SER A 863 12.08 -7.77 -23.41
N TYR A 864 12.86 -6.69 -23.38
CA TYR A 864 12.86 -5.57 -24.34
C TYR A 864 13.13 -5.98 -25.81
N ASN A 865 13.73 -7.15 -26.05
CA ASN A 865 14.14 -7.60 -27.39
C ASN A 865 14.13 -9.14 -27.59
N ASN A 866 13.39 -9.89 -26.77
CA ASN A 866 13.35 -11.37 -26.80
C ASN A 866 14.72 -12.06 -26.55
N SER A 867 15.74 -11.32 -26.10
CA SER A 867 17.15 -11.77 -26.00
C SER A 867 17.79 -11.53 -24.62
N SER A 868 17.26 -10.61 -23.81
CA SER A 868 17.86 -10.15 -22.54
C SER A 868 16.92 -10.39 -21.35
N PRO A 869 17.18 -11.38 -20.49
CA PRO A 869 16.23 -11.80 -19.46
C PRO A 869 16.25 -10.89 -18.22
N ASN A 870 15.07 -10.42 -17.82
CA ASN A 870 14.88 -9.56 -16.65
C ASN A 870 14.44 -10.32 -15.39
N ILE A 871 14.04 -11.59 -15.54
CA ILE A 871 13.73 -12.50 -14.43
C ILE A 871 14.57 -13.77 -14.56
N ALA A 872 15.23 -14.14 -13.46
CA ALA A 872 15.90 -15.42 -13.30
C ALA A 872 15.14 -16.26 -12.27
N ASN A 873 14.45 -17.31 -12.74
CA ASN A 873 13.86 -18.31 -11.87
C ASN A 873 14.97 -19.23 -11.36
N ILE A 874 15.33 -19.08 -10.09
CA ILE A 874 16.36 -19.88 -9.42
C ILE A 874 15.70 -21.15 -8.91
N GLN A 875 16.26 -22.31 -9.26
CA GLN A 875 15.71 -23.61 -8.93
C GLN A 875 16.77 -24.48 -8.27
N VAL A 876 16.37 -25.32 -7.33
CA VAL A 876 17.22 -26.38 -6.77
C VAL A 876 16.39 -27.61 -6.46
N GLU A 877 16.96 -28.78 -6.67
CA GLU A 877 16.33 -30.05 -6.30
C GLU A 877 16.77 -30.42 -4.88
N VAL A 878 15.77 -30.71 -4.03
CA VAL A 878 15.95 -31.12 -2.65
C VAL A 878 15.68 -32.61 -2.56
N ALA A 879 16.70 -33.40 -2.24
CA ALA A 879 16.53 -34.78 -1.84
C ALA A 879 16.14 -34.79 -0.35
N MET A 880 14.85 -35.03 -0.07
CA MET A 880 14.29 -34.88 1.27
C MET A 880 14.98 -35.81 2.29
N PRO A 881 15.71 -35.26 3.28
CA PRO A 881 16.35 -36.07 4.31
C PRO A 881 15.33 -36.51 5.38
N ALA A 882 15.59 -37.68 5.99
CA ALA A 882 14.81 -38.15 7.13
C ALA A 882 14.95 -37.17 8.31
N GLY A 883 13.83 -36.65 8.82
CA GLY A 883 13.80 -35.66 9.90
C GLY A 883 13.70 -34.19 9.43
N GLY A 884 13.73 -33.93 8.12
CA GLY A 884 13.72 -32.56 7.58
C GLY A 884 15.10 -31.90 7.65
N GLY A 885 15.15 -30.58 7.46
CA GLY A 885 16.41 -29.83 7.53
C GLY A 885 16.35 -28.46 6.90
N SER A 886 17.53 -27.86 6.68
CA SER A 886 17.67 -26.60 5.96
C SER A 886 18.94 -26.60 5.12
N GLY A 887 18.90 -25.93 3.97
CA GLY A 887 20.08 -25.70 3.14
C GLY A 887 20.01 -24.36 2.44
N ARG A 888 21.14 -23.91 1.88
CA ARG A 888 21.27 -22.59 1.27
C ARG A 888 21.70 -22.69 -0.18
N VAL A 889 21.11 -21.84 -1.00
CA VAL A 889 21.48 -21.61 -2.39
C VAL A 889 21.98 -20.19 -2.49
N ASP A 890 23.25 -20.05 -2.86
CA ASP A 890 23.88 -18.77 -3.12
C ASP A 890 23.75 -18.40 -4.59
N VAL A 891 23.29 -17.17 -4.83
CA VAL A 891 23.13 -16.61 -6.16
C VAL A 891 24.02 -15.37 -6.28
N THR A 892 24.95 -15.40 -7.23
CA THR A 892 25.84 -14.27 -7.57
C THR A 892 25.71 -14.01 -9.06
N GLY A 893 26.21 -12.89 -9.58
CA GLY A 893 26.10 -12.64 -11.01
C GLY A 893 26.53 -11.28 -11.50
N ILE A 894 26.23 -11.02 -12.76
CA ILE A 894 26.44 -9.76 -13.45
C ILE A 894 25.08 -9.29 -13.96
N ILE A 895 24.68 -8.09 -13.52
CA ILE A 895 23.54 -7.37 -14.07
C ILE A 895 24.11 -6.26 -14.94
N GLU A 896 23.64 -6.24 -16.19
CA GLU A 896 23.96 -5.18 -17.13
C GLU A 896 22.73 -4.30 -17.31
N ASP A 897 22.95 -3.00 -17.33
CA ASP A 897 21.89 -2.07 -17.69
C ASP A 897 21.68 -2.11 -19.22
N VAL A 898 20.42 -2.00 -19.64
CA VAL A 898 20.03 -1.94 -21.05
C VAL A 898 20.64 -0.68 -21.65
N ALA A 899 21.57 -0.89 -22.58
CA ALA A 899 22.17 0.18 -23.36
C ALA A 899 21.24 0.53 -24.54
N TYR A 900 20.83 1.78 -24.61
CA TYR A 900 20.07 2.33 -25.72
C TYR A 900 21.03 2.89 -26.76
N THR A 901 21.03 2.29 -27.95
CA THR A 901 21.84 2.77 -29.08
C THR A 901 20.98 3.63 -30.01
N HIS A 902 21.33 4.90 -30.13
CA HIS A 902 20.76 5.83 -31.09
C HIS A 902 21.79 6.15 -32.17
N GLN A 903 21.40 6.02 -33.44
CA GLN A 903 22.26 6.31 -34.58
C GLN A 903 21.67 7.44 -35.43
N TRP A 904 22.43 8.51 -35.58
CA TRP A 904 22.05 9.69 -36.37
C TRP A 904 22.93 9.79 -37.60
N ASN A 905 22.31 9.92 -38.75
CA ASN A 905 23.01 10.16 -40.01
C ASN A 905 22.81 11.62 -40.44
N ILE A 906 23.91 12.33 -40.63
CA ILE A 906 23.98 13.71 -41.12
C ILE A 906 24.52 13.65 -42.53
N TYR A 907 23.75 14.10 -43.52
CA TYR A 907 24.20 14.18 -44.90
C TYR A 907 24.41 15.64 -45.31
N THR A 908 25.62 15.96 -45.78
CA THR A 908 25.88 17.24 -46.43
C THR A 908 25.45 17.19 -47.90
N ASN A 909 25.15 18.34 -48.50
CA ASN A 909 24.92 18.40 -49.94
C ASN A 909 26.19 17.98 -50.71
N SER A 910 26.05 17.66 -52.01
CA SER A 910 27.17 17.16 -52.85
C SER A 910 28.36 18.13 -52.99
N SER A 911 28.23 19.36 -52.49
CA SER A 911 29.21 20.44 -52.57
C SER A 911 29.94 20.73 -51.25
N SER A 912 29.71 19.97 -50.17
CA SER A 912 30.25 20.25 -48.83
C SER A 912 30.96 19.05 -48.19
N THR A 913 32.05 19.29 -47.44
CA THR A 913 32.89 18.30 -46.75
C THR A 913 33.11 18.68 -45.28
N VAL A 914 32.92 17.77 -44.33
CA VAL A 914 33.07 18.09 -42.88
C VAL A 914 34.53 17.94 -42.45
N VAL A 915 35.01 18.85 -41.59
CA VAL A 915 36.37 18.89 -41.05
C VAL A 915 36.44 18.06 -39.77
N ASN A 916 37.39 17.11 -39.72
CA ASN A 916 37.63 16.19 -38.59
C ASN A 916 38.16 16.91 -37.32
N ASN A 917 37.34 17.70 -36.63
CA ASN A 917 37.64 18.15 -35.27
C ASN A 917 36.34 18.34 -34.48
N ILE A 918 35.92 17.28 -33.78
CA ILE A 918 34.82 17.30 -32.82
C ILE A 918 35.46 17.33 -31.44
N SER A 919 35.30 18.43 -30.69
CA SER A 919 35.66 18.51 -29.27
C SER A 919 34.41 18.31 -28.42
N THR A 920 34.44 17.35 -27.49
CA THR A 920 33.34 17.06 -26.56
C THR A 920 33.76 17.34 -25.13
N SER A 921 32.92 17.99 -24.33
CA SER A 921 33.02 18.03 -22.86
C SER A 921 31.79 17.32 -22.30
N LEU A 922 32.00 16.20 -21.59
CA LEU A 922 30.93 15.43 -20.98
C LEU A 922 30.86 15.78 -19.49
N VAL A 923 29.69 16.20 -18.99
CA VAL A 923 29.44 16.29 -17.54
C VAL A 923 28.57 15.11 -17.15
N ASN A 924 29.17 14.14 -16.46
CA ASN A 924 28.43 13.02 -15.88
C ASN A 924 27.93 13.47 -14.49
N SER A 925 26.62 13.62 -14.30
CA SER A 925 26.08 14.06 -13.01
C SER A 925 26.04 12.95 -11.95
N ASN A 926 26.39 11.69 -12.28
CA ASN A 926 26.45 10.60 -11.30
C ASN A 926 27.79 9.85 -11.34
N ASN A 927 28.54 9.98 -10.24
CA ASN A 927 29.71 9.15 -9.95
C ASN A 927 29.29 7.69 -9.72
N GLY A 928 29.41 6.83 -10.73
CA GLY A 928 29.48 5.38 -10.52
C GLY A 928 28.86 4.53 -11.63
N VAL A 929 29.74 3.87 -12.40
CA VAL A 929 29.50 2.68 -13.23
C VAL A 929 28.63 2.87 -14.48
N GLY A 930 29.30 3.13 -15.62
CA GLY A 930 28.70 3.08 -16.96
C GLY A 930 29.42 4.02 -17.93
N VAL A 931 30.42 3.51 -18.66
CA VAL A 931 31.12 4.31 -19.69
C VAL A 931 30.17 4.45 -20.89
N CYS A 932 29.61 5.64 -21.10
CA CYS A 932 28.93 5.95 -22.36
C CYS A 932 29.96 5.84 -23.50
N ALA A 933 29.73 4.95 -24.45
CA ALA A 933 30.58 4.79 -25.63
C ALA A 933 29.94 5.53 -26.81
N TYR A 934 30.70 6.41 -27.46
CA TYR A 934 30.30 7.00 -28.74
C TYR A 934 31.24 6.51 -29.84
N SER A 935 30.69 6.34 -31.04
CA SER A 935 31.48 6.08 -32.25
C SER A 935 31.01 6.98 -33.38
N ILE A 936 31.97 7.52 -34.12
CA ILE A 936 31.72 8.37 -35.30
C ILE A 936 32.32 7.64 -36.49
N ALA A 937 31.49 7.24 -37.43
CA ALA A 937 31.91 6.57 -38.66
C ALA A 937 31.65 7.48 -39.87
N THR A 938 32.69 7.69 -40.67
CA THR A 938 32.60 8.42 -41.94
C THR A 938 32.35 7.43 -43.08
N THR A 939 31.28 7.62 -43.84
CA THR A 939 31.07 6.85 -45.08
C THR A 939 31.52 7.70 -46.26
N SER A 940 32.65 7.35 -46.87
CA SER A 940 33.24 8.11 -47.97
C SER A 940 32.67 7.72 -49.34
N THR A 941 31.71 8.49 -49.84
CA THR A 941 31.49 8.68 -51.29
C THR A 941 30.73 9.97 -51.54
N ASN A 942 31.25 10.84 -52.43
CA ASN A 942 30.69 12.11 -52.96
C ASN A 942 29.30 12.53 -52.41
N GLY A 943 29.30 13.44 -51.42
CA GLY A 943 28.15 13.79 -50.59
C GLY A 943 28.30 13.18 -49.20
N GLY A 944 29.01 13.89 -48.30
CA GLY A 944 29.49 13.33 -47.04
C GLY A 944 28.37 13.01 -46.04
N GLY A 945 28.09 11.72 -45.85
CA GLY A 945 27.27 11.21 -44.75
C GLY A 945 28.11 10.89 -43.51
N TYR A 946 27.72 11.42 -42.34
CA TYR A 946 28.32 11.14 -41.04
C TYR A 946 27.32 10.42 -40.17
N SER A 947 27.72 9.29 -39.60
CA SER A 947 26.91 8.60 -38.60
C SER A 947 27.48 8.83 -37.21
N ILE A 948 26.67 9.39 -36.32
CA ILE A 948 26.96 9.53 -34.90
C ILE A 948 26.15 8.46 -34.18
N THR A 949 26.81 7.60 -33.43
CA THR A 949 26.14 6.57 -32.63
C THR A 949 26.38 6.85 -31.16
N PHE A 950 25.29 7.08 -30.42
CA PHE A 950 25.29 7.19 -28.97
C PHE A 950 24.75 5.92 -28.35
N THR A 951 25.48 5.41 -27.36
CA THR A 951 25.07 4.26 -26.56
C THR A 951 25.10 4.65 -25.09
N GLY A 952 23.94 4.71 -24.44
CA GLY A 952 23.79 5.14 -23.03
C GLY A 952 22.60 4.47 -22.32
N THR A 953 22.45 4.69 -21.01
CA THR A 953 21.34 4.17 -20.18
C THR A 953 20.25 5.24 -19.97
N ALA A 954 19.10 4.89 -19.36
CA ALA A 954 17.92 5.76 -19.19
C ALA A 954 18.14 7.06 -18.38
N SER A 955 19.34 7.29 -17.84
CA SER A 955 19.74 8.51 -17.11
C SER A 955 20.95 9.22 -17.73
N SER A 956 21.39 8.80 -18.92
CA SER A 956 22.56 9.38 -19.60
C SER A 956 22.16 10.64 -20.37
N SER A 957 22.78 11.77 -20.09
CA SER A 957 22.68 12.98 -20.92
C SER A 957 23.96 13.18 -21.72
N ALA A 958 23.81 13.68 -22.96
CA ALA A 958 24.91 14.18 -23.76
C ALA A 958 24.57 15.61 -24.17
N GLU A 959 25.46 16.53 -23.81
CA GLU A 959 25.36 17.96 -24.09
C GLU A 959 26.57 18.38 -24.93
N ASN A 960 26.41 19.44 -25.74
CA ASN A 960 27.51 20.12 -26.45
C ASN A 960 28.24 19.27 -27.51
N PHE A 961 27.49 18.60 -28.39
CA PHE A 961 28.10 17.95 -29.57
C PHE A 961 28.37 18.96 -30.68
N HIS A 962 29.65 19.26 -30.97
CA HIS A 962 30.05 20.20 -32.02
C HIS A 962 30.54 19.51 -33.30
N ALA A 963 29.85 19.69 -34.43
CA ALA A 963 30.31 19.22 -35.76
C ALA A 963 30.61 20.41 -36.70
N ALA A 964 31.82 20.42 -37.26
CA ALA A 964 32.35 21.48 -38.12
C ALA A 964 32.15 21.17 -39.63
N VAL A 965 31.26 21.88 -40.33
CA VAL A 965 31.04 21.69 -41.79
C VAL A 965 31.84 22.73 -42.59
N GLN A 966 32.52 22.31 -43.67
CA GLN A 966 33.23 23.21 -44.58
C GLN A 966 32.72 23.04 -46.02
N SER A 967 32.55 24.14 -46.77
CA SER A 967 32.22 24.05 -48.19
C SER A 967 33.42 23.49 -48.97
N SER A 968 33.16 22.56 -49.91
CA SER A 968 34.23 21.84 -50.62
C SER A 968 34.73 22.57 -51.87
N ASN A 969 34.08 23.69 -52.25
CA ASN A 969 34.50 24.51 -53.37
C ASN A 969 34.21 26.01 -53.12
N THR A 970 34.89 26.88 -53.86
CA THR A 970 34.87 28.34 -53.68
C THR A 970 33.65 29.04 -54.29
N THR A 971 32.68 28.30 -54.82
CA THR A 971 31.50 28.82 -55.51
C THR A 971 30.20 28.58 -54.77
N ASP A 972 30.22 27.68 -53.78
CA ASP A 972 29.10 27.40 -52.90
C ASP A 972 29.37 28.08 -51.54
N TYR A 973 28.57 29.10 -51.22
CA TYR A 973 28.78 29.99 -50.06
C TYR A 973 27.97 29.56 -48.83
N GLU A 974 27.12 28.54 -48.98
CA GLU A 974 26.25 28.00 -47.92
C GLU A 974 26.70 26.58 -47.59
N ALA A 975 27.22 26.36 -46.38
CA ALA A 975 27.47 25.01 -45.89
C ALA A 975 26.11 24.38 -45.50
N GLU A 976 25.41 23.76 -46.45
CA GLU A 976 24.08 23.20 -46.19
C GLU A 976 24.16 21.74 -45.66
N ILE A 977 23.55 21.51 -44.50
CA ILE A 977 23.14 20.16 -44.08
C ILE A 977 21.86 19.83 -44.85
N GLY A 978 21.96 18.91 -45.81
CA GLY A 978 20.87 18.61 -46.74
C GLY A 978 19.78 17.74 -46.14
N THR A 979 20.13 16.72 -45.34
CA THR A 979 19.16 15.84 -44.67
C THR A 979 19.69 15.32 -43.34
N PHE A 980 18.82 15.31 -42.33
CA PHE A 980 19.03 14.68 -41.03
C PHE A 980 18.08 13.47 -40.92
N SER A 981 18.62 12.29 -40.61
CA SER A 981 17.80 11.11 -40.36
C SER A 981 18.25 10.39 -39.09
N ASN A 982 17.27 10.03 -38.26
CA ASN A 982 17.48 9.14 -37.11
C ASN A 982 17.03 7.74 -37.51
N THR A 983 17.94 6.77 -37.40
CA THR A 983 17.61 5.35 -37.51
C THR A 983 17.48 4.77 -36.11
N SER A 984 16.26 4.88 -35.56
CA SER A 984 15.79 4.06 -34.44
C SER A 984 15.24 2.73 -34.98
N PRO A 985 15.19 1.63 -34.20
CA PRO A 985 14.57 0.37 -34.60
C PRO A 985 13.10 0.48 -35.10
N SER A 986 12.47 1.64 -34.98
CA SER A 986 11.04 1.89 -35.28
C SER A 986 10.74 2.80 -36.47
N GLY A 987 11.73 3.20 -37.28
CA GLY A 987 11.48 3.85 -38.59
C GLY A 987 12.21 5.17 -38.81
N THR A 988 12.31 5.56 -40.08
CA THR A 988 13.05 6.74 -40.54
C THR A 988 12.16 7.99 -40.46
N VAL A 989 12.51 8.94 -39.59
CA VAL A 989 11.89 10.28 -39.59
C VAL A 989 12.77 11.20 -40.43
N LEU A 990 12.19 11.79 -41.48
CA LEU A 990 12.84 12.74 -42.38
C LEU A 990 12.50 14.16 -41.92
N ILE A 991 13.50 15.00 -41.67
CA ILE A 991 13.31 16.33 -41.11
C ILE A 991 13.88 17.38 -42.07
N THR A 992 13.05 18.36 -42.44
CA THR A 992 13.43 19.56 -43.20
C THR A 992 13.03 20.80 -42.39
N GLY A 993 14.01 21.58 -41.91
CA GLY A 993 13.79 22.89 -41.26
C GLY A 993 14.08 22.97 -39.75
N THR A 994 14.15 24.19 -39.22
CA THR A 994 14.54 24.56 -37.85
C THR A 994 13.39 24.46 -36.83
N HIS A 995 13.16 23.30 -36.23
CA HIS A 995 12.20 23.14 -35.12
C HIS A 995 12.59 22.05 -34.12
N VAL A 996 12.28 22.26 -32.84
CA VAL A 996 12.28 21.23 -31.79
C VAL A 996 11.38 20.07 -32.21
N ILE A 997 11.90 18.85 -32.21
CA ILE A 997 11.15 17.65 -32.63
C ILE A 997 11.08 16.67 -31.49
N TYR A 998 9.85 16.29 -31.14
CA TYR A 998 9.57 15.15 -30.30
C TYR A 998 9.50 13.91 -31.18
N VAL A 999 10.42 12.96 -31.00
CA VAL A 999 10.35 11.65 -31.66
C VAL A 999 9.93 10.62 -30.62
N GLU A 1000 8.71 10.11 -30.75
CA GLU A 1000 8.20 9.03 -29.89
C GLU A 1000 8.81 7.69 -30.32
N ASN A 1001 9.35 6.93 -29.37
CA ASN A 1001 9.60 5.51 -29.60
C ASN A 1001 8.27 4.75 -29.49
N THR A 1002 7.77 4.23 -30.61
CA THR A 1002 6.52 3.45 -30.70
C THR A 1002 6.45 2.23 -29.77
N TYR A 1003 7.57 1.73 -29.25
CA TYR A 1003 7.60 0.53 -28.40
C TYR A 1003 7.51 0.82 -26.88
N MET A 1004 7.81 2.03 -26.40
CA MET A 1004 7.81 2.34 -24.96
C MET A 1004 7.28 3.75 -24.58
N LYS A 1005 6.91 4.61 -25.56
CA LYS A 1005 6.47 6.00 -25.34
C LYS A 1005 7.35 6.86 -24.41
N GLU A 1006 8.65 6.55 -24.32
CA GLU A 1006 9.65 7.51 -23.83
C GLU A 1006 10.06 8.42 -25.00
N GLY A 1007 9.94 9.73 -24.81
CA GLY A 1007 10.29 10.73 -25.80
C GLY A 1007 11.66 11.34 -25.52
N ILE A 1008 12.50 11.44 -26.55
CA ILE A 1008 13.69 12.29 -26.51
C ILE A 1008 13.29 13.65 -27.09
N ALA A 1009 13.50 14.72 -26.32
CA ALA A 1009 13.35 16.09 -26.78
C ALA A 1009 14.70 16.59 -27.32
N PHE A 1010 14.71 17.12 -28.54
CA PHE A 1010 15.89 17.67 -29.19
C PHE A 1010 15.73 19.18 -29.41
N SER A 1011 16.71 19.96 -28.96
CA SER A 1011 16.92 21.33 -29.40
C SER A 1011 18.20 21.39 -30.23
N PHE A 1012 18.12 22.01 -31.40
CA PHE A 1012 19.29 22.27 -32.23
C PHE A 1012 19.38 23.76 -32.53
N PHE A 1013 20.60 24.28 -32.48
CA PHE A 1013 20.91 25.65 -32.86
C PHE A 1013 22.01 25.62 -33.92
N MET A 1014 21.73 26.18 -35.09
CA MET A 1014 22.74 26.50 -36.09
C MET A 1014 22.96 28.01 -36.06
N PRO A 1015 24.14 28.50 -35.64
CA PRO A 1015 24.45 29.90 -35.80
C PRO A 1015 24.60 30.20 -37.30
N GLY A 1016 23.65 30.93 -37.87
CA GLY A 1016 23.79 31.45 -39.22
C GLY A 1016 24.91 32.49 -39.27
N LYS A 1017 25.92 32.30 -40.13
CA LYS A 1017 26.80 33.38 -40.59
C LYS A 1017 27.12 33.22 -42.09
N ASP A 1018 26.79 34.27 -42.84
CA ASP A 1018 27.13 34.52 -44.25
C ASP A 1018 28.57 35.12 -44.37
N PRO A 1019 29.40 34.67 -45.32
CA PRO A 1019 30.80 35.07 -45.49
C PRO A 1019 31.02 36.34 -46.32
N ARG A 1020 31.38 37.47 -45.68
CA ARG A 1020 32.15 38.55 -46.33
C ARG A 1020 33.36 39.03 -45.50
N ASN A 1021 34.34 38.12 -45.41
CA ASN A 1021 35.80 38.27 -45.48
C ASN A 1021 36.50 39.39 -44.67
N THR A 1022 37.37 39.03 -43.69
CA THR A 1022 38.84 39.06 -43.88
C THR A 1022 39.62 38.63 -42.62
N THR A 1023 40.53 37.68 -42.82
CA THR A 1023 41.72 37.34 -41.99
C THR A 1023 41.54 36.80 -40.57
N GLN A 1024 41.17 35.51 -40.44
CA GLN A 1024 41.97 34.50 -39.73
C GLN A 1024 41.29 33.12 -39.85
N TYR A 1025 42.10 32.09 -40.10
CA TYR A 1025 41.70 30.68 -40.15
C TYR A 1025 41.37 30.13 -38.75
N ALA A 1026 40.25 30.53 -38.13
CA ALA A 1026 39.91 30.05 -36.78
C ALA A 1026 38.42 29.82 -36.46
N ASP A 1027 37.46 30.20 -37.32
CA ASP A 1027 36.06 30.18 -36.91
C ASP A 1027 35.32 28.93 -37.40
N ILE A 1028 35.41 27.88 -36.60
CA ILE A 1028 34.61 26.66 -36.71
C ILE A 1028 33.17 26.99 -36.28
N THR A 1029 32.19 26.86 -37.19
CA THR A 1029 30.77 26.88 -36.82
C THR A 1029 30.41 25.58 -36.12
N ASN A 1030 30.02 25.69 -34.85
CA ASN A 1030 29.62 24.57 -34.02
C ASN A 1030 28.09 24.40 -34.11
N LEU A 1031 27.62 23.25 -34.60
CA LEU A 1031 26.26 22.78 -34.33
C LEU A 1031 26.17 22.47 -32.83
N GLU A 1032 25.14 22.92 -32.12
CA GLU A 1032 24.93 22.57 -30.71
C GLU A 1032 23.60 21.79 -30.58
N ILE A 1033 23.69 20.56 -30.06
CA ILE A 1033 22.55 19.67 -29.85
C ILE A 1033 22.40 19.43 -28.34
N THR A 1034 21.25 19.78 -27.79
CA THR A 1034 20.87 19.45 -26.40
C THR A 1034 19.79 18.37 -26.44
N THR A 1035 20.00 17.28 -25.68
CA THR A 1035 19.01 16.21 -25.56
C THR A 1035 18.62 16.02 -24.11
N SER A 1036 17.32 15.94 -23.83
CA SER A 1036 16.80 15.49 -22.54
C SER A 1036 15.72 14.43 -22.75
N LEU A 1037 15.79 13.34 -21.99
CA LEU A 1037 14.68 12.40 -21.88
C LEU A 1037 13.67 12.98 -20.89
N ILE A 1038 12.41 13.15 -21.33
CA ILE A 1038 11.33 13.65 -20.47
C ILE A 1038 10.28 12.54 -20.36
N ALA A 1039 9.99 12.10 -19.14
CA ALA A 1039 8.98 11.08 -18.88
C ALA A 1039 7.56 11.66 -19.06
N GLN A 1040 6.73 11.05 -19.92
CA GLN A 1040 5.31 11.38 -20.02
C GLN A 1040 4.49 10.74 -18.88
N THR A 1041 3.48 11.47 -18.40
CA THR A 1041 2.46 10.95 -17.48
C THR A 1041 1.38 10.17 -18.27
N LEU A 1042 1.19 8.89 -17.94
CA LEU A 1042 0.22 7.99 -18.58
C LEU A 1042 -0.96 7.69 -17.64
N SER A 1043 -2.01 7.03 -18.16
CA SER A 1043 -3.17 6.56 -17.39
C SER A 1043 -3.36 5.06 -17.53
N PHE A 1044 -3.59 4.36 -16.41
CA PHE A 1044 -3.82 2.92 -16.35
C PHE A 1044 -5.03 2.59 -15.47
N THR A 1045 -5.96 1.75 -15.95
CA THR A 1045 -7.17 1.36 -15.22
C THR A 1045 -7.10 -0.11 -14.80
N LEU A 1046 -7.14 -0.37 -13.50
CA LEU A 1046 -7.25 -1.70 -12.94
C LEU A 1046 -8.73 -2.01 -12.65
N ASN A 1047 -9.33 -2.90 -13.44
CA ASN A 1047 -10.69 -3.38 -13.22
C ASN A 1047 -10.69 -4.52 -12.20
N TYR A 1048 -11.71 -4.58 -11.35
CA TYR A 1048 -11.86 -5.62 -10.34
C TYR A 1048 -13.00 -6.56 -10.71
N ALA A 1049 -12.76 -7.86 -10.59
CA ALA A 1049 -13.72 -8.92 -10.87
C ALA A 1049 -13.59 -10.05 -9.85
N SER A 1050 -14.59 -10.92 -9.78
CA SER A 1050 -14.52 -12.14 -8.96
C SER A 1050 -15.00 -13.34 -9.77
N ASN A 1051 -14.39 -14.50 -9.53
CA ASN A 1051 -14.88 -15.79 -10.05
C ASN A 1051 -15.69 -16.57 -9.00
N MET A 1052 -15.93 -15.97 -7.85
CA MET A 1052 -16.70 -16.53 -6.74
C MET A 1052 -18.19 -16.19 -6.90
N SER A 1053 -19.06 -17.21 -6.86
CA SER A 1053 -20.51 -17.06 -6.96
C SER A 1053 -21.04 -16.10 -5.89
N GLY A 1054 -21.85 -15.11 -6.29
CA GLY A 1054 -22.46 -14.13 -5.38
C GLY A 1054 -21.49 -13.14 -4.71
N VAL A 1055 -20.20 -13.13 -5.05
CA VAL A 1055 -19.22 -12.18 -4.48
C VAL A 1055 -18.84 -11.14 -5.54
N THR A 1056 -18.94 -9.86 -5.19
CA THR A 1056 -18.61 -8.73 -6.07
C THR A 1056 -17.64 -7.76 -5.38
N PRO A 1057 -16.76 -7.08 -6.13
CA PRO A 1057 -15.91 -6.04 -5.55
C PRO A 1057 -16.75 -4.81 -5.20
N ILE A 1058 -16.40 -4.12 -4.10
CA ILE A 1058 -17.09 -2.90 -3.65
C ILE A 1058 -16.93 -1.75 -4.67
N LYS A 1059 -15.84 -1.76 -5.43
CA LYS A 1059 -15.59 -0.84 -6.55
C LYS A 1059 -15.19 -1.63 -7.80
N SER A 1060 -15.66 -1.20 -8.95
CA SER A 1060 -15.44 -1.91 -10.23
C SER A 1060 -14.06 -1.67 -10.84
N SER A 1061 -13.40 -0.55 -10.51
CA SER A 1061 -12.06 -0.22 -11.03
C SER A 1061 -11.39 0.89 -10.23
N ASP A 1062 -10.06 0.99 -10.33
CA ASP A 1062 -9.27 2.18 -10.00
C ASP A 1062 -8.51 2.67 -11.25
N THR A 1063 -8.38 3.98 -11.43
CA THR A 1063 -7.58 4.57 -12.50
C THR A 1063 -6.41 5.35 -11.88
N PHE A 1064 -5.20 5.00 -12.29
CA PHE A 1064 -3.95 5.60 -11.85
C PHE A 1064 -3.37 6.46 -12.96
N THR A 1065 -2.87 7.65 -12.61
CA THR A 1065 -2.13 8.53 -13.52
C THR A 1065 -0.73 8.78 -12.97
N GLY A 1066 0.29 8.57 -13.78
CA GLY A 1066 1.68 8.60 -13.33
C GLY A 1066 2.67 8.30 -14.46
N ASN A 1067 3.95 8.55 -14.22
CA ASN A 1067 5.02 8.29 -15.20
C ASN A 1067 5.27 6.79 -15.31
N VAL A 1068 5.76 6.30 -16.45
CA VAL A 1068 6.14 4.88 -16.64
C VAL A 1068 7.09 4.44 -15.51
N GLY A 1069 6.83 3.30 -14.89
CA GLY A 1069 7.62 2.79 -13.77
C GLY A 1069 7.21 3.31 -12.38
N THR A 1070 6.32 4.30 -12.28
CA THR A 1070 5.80 4.74 -10.97
C THR A 1070 4.88 3.69 -10.37
N ALA A 1071 5.07 3.44 -9.06
CA ALA A 1071 4.29 2.45 -8.30
C ALA A 1071 3.07 3.13 -7.68
N HIS A 1072 1.88 2.58 -7.95
CA HIS A 1072 0.62 3.04 -7.39
C HIS A 1072 -0.04 1.94 -6.57
N ASN A 1073 -0.26 2.24 -5.29
CA ASN A 1073 -0.91 1.30 -4.39
C ASN A 1073 -2.42 1.26 -4.64
N TYR A 1074 -2.99 0.06 -4.58
CA TYR A 1074 -4.41 -0.17 -4.68
C TYR A 1074 -4.88 -1.10 -3.56
N SER A 1075 -6.14 -0.94 -3.20
CA SER A 1075 -6.83 -1.84 -2.28
C SER A 1075 -8.29 -1.92 -2.69
N VAL A 1076 -8.79 -3.13 -2.81
CA VAL A 1076 -10.20 -3.43 -3.10
C VAL A 1076 -10.71 -4.45 -2.10
N ARG A 1077 -11.87 -4.15 -1.51
CA ARG A 1077 -12.63 -5.07 -0.68
C ARG A 1077 -13.65 -5.80 -1.54
N TYR A 1078 -13.78 -7.11 -1.35
CA TYR A 1078 -14.88 -7.89 -1.92
C TYR A 1078 -16.02 -8.01 -0.91
N GLN A 1079 -17.25 -8.16 -1.41
CA GLN A 1079 -18.43 -8.36 -0.58
C GLN A 1079 -19.32 -9.44 -1.21
N GLY A 1080 -19.88 -10.30 -0.36
CA GLY A 1080 -20.93 -11.23 -0.74
C GLY A 1080 -22.26 -10.48 -0.89
N ASP A 1081 -23.06 -10.87 -1.87
CA ASP A 1081 -24.46 -10.45 -1.98
C ASP A 1081 -25.32 -11.19 -0.94
N SER A 1082 -26.64 -10.99 -0.97
CA SER A 1082 -27.57 -11.62 -0.02
C SER A 1082 -27.56 -13.15 -0.03
N SER A 1083 -26.98 -13.77 -1.06
CA SER A 1083 -26.83 -15.22 -1.19
C SER A 1083 -25.51 -15.75 -0.66
N VAL A 1084 -24.66 -14.94 0.00
CA VAL A 1084 -23.37 -15.37 0.59
C VAL A 1084 -23.35 -15.16 2.12
N SER A 1085 -23.12 -16.22 2.90
CA SER A 1085 -23.05 -16.20 4.37
C SER A 1085 -21.66 -15.81 4.88
N SER A 1086 -20.63 -16.32 4.21
CA SER A 1086 -19.23 -16.01 4.43
C SER A 1086 -18.45 -16.43 3.20
N PHE A 1087 -17.44 -15.67 2.81
CA PHE A 1087 -16.53 -16.06 1.74
C PHE A 1087 -15.11 -15.78 2.19
N ASN A 1088 -14.15 -16.49 1.62
CA ASN A 1088 -12.74 -16.29 1.89
C ASN A 1088 -11.97 -16.15 0.58
N VAL A 1089 -11.36 -14.98 0.36
CA VAL A 1089 -10.47 -14.77 -0.80
C VAL A 1089 -9.17 -15.52 -0.52
N THR A 1090 -8.81 -16.47 -1.37
CA THR A 1090 -7.57 -17.28 -1.23
C THR A 1090 -6.61 -17.07 -2.41
N GLY A 1091 -7.05 -16.41 -3.48
CA GLY A 1091 -6.25 -16.16 -4.67
C GLY A 1091 -6.68 -14.89 -5.40
N ALA A 1092 -5.80 -14.36 -6.25
CA ALA A 1092 -6.13 -13.31 -7.20
C ALA A 1092 -5.25 -13.44 -8.45
N THR A 1093 -5.85 -13.38 -9.63
CA THR A 1093 -5.16 -13.41 -10.93
C THR A 1093 -5.36 -12.10 -11.67
N SER A 1094 -4.43 -11.72 -12.54
CA SER A 1094 -4.50 -10.47 -13.30
C SER A 1094 -4.36 -10.76 -14.80
N SER A 1095 -5.18 -10.12 -15.63
CA SER A 1095 -5.14 -10.26 -17.08
C SER A 1095 -4.53 -9.00 -17.72
N GLY A 1096 -3.24 -9.02 -18.06
CA GLY A 1096 -2.60 -7.92 -18.78
C GLY A 1096 -1.09 -7.82 -18.60
N SER A 1097 -0.48 -6.89 -19.33
CA SER A 1097 0.97 -6.69 -19.46
C SER A 1097 1.61 -5.79 -18.39
N ALA A 1098 0.84 -5.36 -17.37
CA ALA A 1098 1.35 -4.52 -16.27
C ALA A 1098 1.78 -5.39 -15.08
N SER A 1099 2.88 -5.00 -14.41
CA SER A 1099 3.31 -5.64 -13.16
C SER A 1099 2.37 -5.24 -12.03
N ILE A 1100 1.54 -6.19 -11.57
CA ILE A 1100 0.55 -6.00 -10.51
C ILE A 1100 0.90 -6.96 -9.37
N THR A 1101 1.40 -6.41 -8.28
CA THR A 1101 1.59 -7.17 -7.02
C THR A 1101 0.25 -7.36 -6.32
N LYS A 1102 0.10 -8.46 -5.57
CA LYS A 1102 -1.17 -8.89 -4.95
C LYS A 1102 -0.90 -9.42 -3.55
N TYR A 1103 -1.51 -8.80 -2.58
CA TYR A 1103 -1.57 -9.20 -1.18
C TYR A 1103 -3.02 -9.55 -0.86
N ILE A 1104 -3.24 -10.71 -0.24
CA ILE A 1104 -4.58 -11.20 0.05
C ILE A 1104 -4.76 -11.20 1.56
N SER A 1105 -5.65 -10.34 2.04
CA SER A 1105 -6.07 -10.25 3.43
C SER A 1105 -7.60 -10.26 3.46
N SER A 1106 -8.16 -11.44 3.20
CA SER A 1106 -9.61 -11.64 3.01
C SER A 1106 -10.46 -10.86 4.02
N PRO A 1107 -11.46 -10.07 3.58
CA PRO A 1107 -12.01 -9.99 2.22
C PRO A 1107 -11.30 -9.02 1.26
N ASP A 1108 -10.14 -8.49 1.66
CA ASP A 1108 -9.42 -7.44 0.92
C ASP A 1108 -8.32 -8.05 0.03
N VAL A 1109 -8.18 -7.49 -1.18
CA VAL A 1109 -7.02 -7.68 -2.04
C VAL A 1109 -6.36 -6.32 -2.24
N SER A 1110 -5.10 -6.21 -1.86
CA SER A 1110 -4.30 -4.99 -2.02
C SER A 1110 -3.03 -5.27 -2.81
N GLY A 1111 -2.32 -4.23 -3.22
CA GLY A 1111 -1.14 -4.40 -4.04
C GLY A 1111 -0.62 -3.09 -4.58
N SER A 1112 0.37 -3.19 -5.44
CA SER A 1112 0.93 -2.08 -6.20
C SER A 1112 0.93 -2.41 -7.69
N VAL A 1113 0.50 -1.44 -8.49
CA VAL A 1113 0.62 -1.47 -9.95
C VAL A 1113 1.81 -0.60 -10.34
N ILE A 1114 2.73 -1.15 -11.13
CA ILE A 1114 3.76 -0.36 -11.79
C ILE A 1114 3.21 0.14 -13.12
N MET A 1115 3.23 1.45 -13.35
CA MET A 1115 2.73 2.07 -14.58
C MET A 1115 3.44 1.49 -15.81
N PRO A 1116 2.73 0.79 -16.71
CA PRO A 1116 3.33 0.21 -17.91
C PRO A 1116 3.58 1.27 -18.99
N SER A 1117 4.53 1.00 -19.88
CA SER A 1117 4.98 1.90 -20.95
C SER A 1117 3.92 2.30 -21.98
N GLY A 1118 2.77 1.62 -22.02
CA GLY A 1118 1.64 1.93 -22.91
C GLY A 1118 0.40 2.52 -22.22
N GLY A 1119 0.40 2.68 -20.89
CA GLY A 1119 -0.84 2.82 -20.13
C GLY A 1119 -1.76 1.60 -20.31
N GLY A 1120 -3.08 1.79 -20.24
CA GLY A 1120 -4.05 0.76 -20.63
C GLY A 1120 -4.93 0.23 -19.49
N SER A 1121 -5.36 -1.03 -19.57
CA SER A 1121 -6.19 -1.64 -18.53
C SER A 1121 -5.88 -3.11 -18.30
N SER A 1122 -6.04 -3.55 -17.05
CA SER A 1122 -5.95 -4.97 -16.67
C SER A 1122 -7.16 -5.32 -15.79
N THR A 1123 -7.52 -6.60 -15.72
CA THR A 1123 -8.58 -7.08 -14.81
C THR A 1123 -7.97 -7.95 -13.74
N LEU A 1124 -8.13 -7.56 -12.48
CA LEU A 1124 -7.80 -8.36 -11.32
C LEU A 1124 -9.02 -9.19 -10.92
N THR A 1125 -8.94 -10.51 -11.08
CA THR A 1125 -10.00 -11.45 -10.73
C THR A 1125 -9.66 -12.15 -9.41
N ALA A 1126 -10.41 -11.85 -8.34
CA ALA A 1126 -10.27 -12.55 -7.07
C ALA A 1126 -10.93 -13.93 -7.11
N SER A 1127 -10.26 -14.90 -6.49
CA SER A 1127 -10.71 -16.28 -6.32
C SER A 1127 -10.64 -16.75 -4.88
N GLY A 1128 -11.47 -17.73 -4.54
CA GLY A 1128 -11.62 -18.14 -3.16
C GLY A 1128 -12.76 -19.12 -2.95
N THR A 1129 -13.08 -19.36 -1.68
CA THR A 1129 -14.18 -20.21 -1.27
C THR A 1129 -15.38 -19.37 -0.86
N VAL A 1130 -16.57 -19.79 -1.29
CA VAL A 1130 -17.84 -19.13 -0.93
C VAL A 1130 -18.68 -20.11 -0.14
N VAL A 1131 -19.26 -19.64 0.95
CA VAL A 1131 -20.35 -20.30 1.66
C VAL A 1131 -21.61 -19.49 1.36
N GLU A 1132 -22.53 -20.06 0.60
CA GLU A 1132 -23.75 -19.37 0.18
C GLU A 1132 -24.79 -19.32 1.32
N ASN A 1133 -25.31 -18.13 1.62
CA ASN A 1133 -26.52 -17.93 2.40
C ASN A 1133 -27.70 -18.47 1.59
N CYS A 1134 -28.22 -19.62 1.98
CA CYS A 1134 -29.59 -19.95 1.65
C CYS A 1134 -30.49 -18.97 2.42
N GLY A 1135 -30.93 -17.90 1.76
CA GLY A 1135 -31.85 -16.93 2.31
C GLY A 1135 -33.18 -17.59 2.70
N CYS A 1136 -33.28 -18.03 3.94
CA CYS A 1136 -34.52 -18.36 4.61
C CYS A 1136 -34.74 -17.26 5.65
N ASP A 1137 -35.50 -16.23 5.25
CA ASP A 1137 -35.94 -15.15 6.14
C ASP A 1137 -36.76 -15.79 7.27
N PHE A 1138 -36.17 -15.85 8.47
CA PHE A 1138 -36.84 -16.35 9.67
C PHE A 1138 -37.91 -15.33 10.05
N MET A 1139 -39.12 -15.46 9.51
CA MET A 1139 -40.41 -15.11 10.13
C MET A 1139 -41.57 -15.30 9.15
N SER A 1140 -41.72 -16.49 8.58
CA SER A 1140 -43.02 -17.12 8.30
C SER A 1140 -42.78 -18.48 7.65
N THR A 1141 -43.65 -19.44 7.94
CA THR A 1141 -43.65 -20.78 7.34
C THR A 1141 -43.37 -20.72 5.82
N PRO A 1142 -42.32 -21.39 5.28
CA PRO A 1142 -42.02 -21.30 3.86
C PRO A 1142 -43.15 -21.98 3.05
N PRO A 1143 -43.68 -21.35 1.99
CA PRO A 1143 -44.61 -21.99 1.09
C PRO A 1143 -43.87 -23.02 0.22
N LEU A 1144 -44.46 -24.20 0.09
CA LEU A 1144 -44.03 -25.26 -0.82
C LEU A 1144 -43.89 -24.70 -2.25
N VAL A 1145 -42.66 -24.55 -2.77
CA VAL A 1145 -42.44 -24.07 -4.15
C VAL A 1145 -42.60 -25.26 -5.10
N SER A 1146 -43.87 -25.56 -5.39
CA SER A 1146 -44.38 -26.52 -6.38
C SER A 1146 -44.20 -28.02 -6.08
N SER A 1147 -45.34 -28.71 -5.99
CA SER A 1147 -45.46 -30.11 -6.37
C SER A 1147 -46.02 -30.15 -7.78
N SER A 1148 -45.29 -30.68 -8.77
CA SER A 1148 -45.95 -31.12 -9.99
C SER A 1148 -46.77 -32.36 -9.66
N ASN A 1149 -48.08 -32.34 -9.98
CA ASN A 1149 -48.94 -33.52 -9.85
C ASN A 1149 -48.32 -34.71 -10.61
N PRO A 1150 -48.48 -35.95 -10.12
CA PRO A 1150 -47.89 -37.13 -10.78
C PRO A 1150 -48.37 -37.22 -12.23
N THR A 1151 -47.44 -37.18 -13.18
CA THR A 1151 -47.74 -37.51 -14.57
C THR A 1151 -47.87 -39.02 -14.70
N PHE A 1152 -49.09 -39.50 -14.97
CA PHE A 1152 -49.30 -40.85 -15.48
C PHE A 1152 -48.76 -40.94 -16.90
N SER A 1153 -47.55 -41.45 -17.09
CA SER A 1153 -47.15 -41.93 -18.41
C SER A 1153 -47.85 -43.27 -18.64
N GLY A 1154 -48.82 -43.27 -19.55
CA GLY A 1154 -49.54 -44.47 -19.97
C GLY A 1154 -48.60 -45.46 -20.65
N GLY A 1155 -48.06 -46.39 -19.87
CA GLY A 1155 -47.37 -47.60 -20.30
C GLY A 1155 -47.64 -48.69 -19.26
N SER A 1156 -47.66 -49.96 -19.69
CA SER A 1156 -48.24 -51.13 -19.00
C SER A 1156 -47.73 -51.44 -17.57
N ASN A 1157 -46.76 -50.69 -17.07
CA ASN A 1157 -46.29 -50.71 -15.70
C ASN A 1157 -46.42 -49.28 -15.15
N GLY A 1158 -47.56 -48.95 -14.52
CA GLY A 1158 -47.81 -47.60 -14.01
C GLY A 1158 -46.71 -47.17 -13.04
N GLN A 1159 -45.85 -46.26 -13.49
CA GLN A 1159 -44.73 -45.71 -12.73
C GLN A 1159 -45.16 -44.39 -12.08
N LEU A 1160 -45.12 -44.34 -10.76
CA LEU A 1160 -45.28 -43.08 -10.01
C LEU A 1160 -43.88 -42.54 -9.69
N SER A 1161 -43.55 -41.38 -10.28
CA SER A 1161 -42.31 -40.65 -10.02
C SER A 1161 -42.64 -39.29 -9.41
N TRP A 1162 -41.96 -38.95 -8.32
CA TRP A 1162 -42.01 -37.63 -7.70
C TRP A 1162 -40.61 -37.04 -7.60
N THR A 1163 -40.53 -35.73 -7.76
CA THR A 1163 -39.31 -34.95 -7.54
C THR A 1163 -39.57 -34.03 -6.35
N LEU A 1164 -38.84 -34.22 -5.27
CA LEU A 1164 -38.76 -33.23 -4.19
C LEU A 1164 -37.56 -32.33 -4.46
N THR A 1165 -37.79 -31.01 -4.41
CA THR A 1165 -36.74 -30.01 -4.46
C THR A 1165 -36.83 -29.22 -3.16
N ASP A 1166 -35.85 -29.40 -2.28
CA ASP A 1166 -35.74 -28.65 -1.03
C ASP A 1166 -34.49 -27.77 -1.08
N THR A 1167 -34.62 -26.54 -0.60
CA THR A 1167 -33.58 -25.51 -0.62
C THR A 1167 -33.57 -24.80 0.73
N CYS A 1168 -33.03 -25.43 1.78
CA CYS A 1168 -32.39 -24.78 2.94
C CYS A 1168 -31.86 -25.86 3.93
N GLY A 1169 -30.58 -25.79 4.31
CA GLY A 1169 -29.90 -26.71 5.23
C GLY A 1169 -30.25 -26.54 6.73
N GLY A 1170 -31.53 -26.45 7.08
CA GLY A 1170 -31.98 -26.65 8.46
C GLY A 1170 -32.29 -28.12 8.71
N ALA A 1171 -32.09 -28.62 9.94
CA ALA A 1171 -32.46 -29.98 10.31
C ALA A 1171 -33.99 -30.18 10.20
N VAL A 1172 -34.46 -30.63 9.04
CA VAL A 1172 -35.84 -31.11 8.86
C VAL A 1172 -35.93 -32.45 9.59
N THR A 1173 -36.49 -32.44 10.79
CA THR A 1173 -36.58 -33.65 11.61
C THR A 1173 -37.69 -34.60 11.17
N LEU A 1174 -38.62 -34.21 10.29
CA LEU A 1174 -39.61 -35.14 9.74
C LEU A 1174 -40.37 -34.62 8.50
N ILE A 1175 -40.35 -35.36 7.39
CA ILE A 1175 -41.37 -35.25 6.33
C ILE A 1175 -42.02 -36.63 6.14
N GLU A 1176 -43.34 -36.71 6.30
CA GLU A 1176 -44.12 -37.95 6.17
C GLU A 1176 -45.06 -37.85 4.96
N TYR A 1177 -44.91 -38.75 3.99
CA TYR A 1177 -45.81 -38.86 2.83
C TYR A 1177 -46.62 -40.16 2.90
N LYS A 1178 -47.95 -40.06 2.72
CA LYS A 1178 -48.89 -41.19 2.64
C LYS A 1178 -49.57 -41.21 1.28
N ILE A 1179 -49.43 -42.31 0.55
CA ILE A 1179 -50.15 -42.55 -0.71
C ILE A 1179 -51.22 -43.61 -0.46
N ASN A 1180 -52.47 -43.31 -0.78
CA ASN A 1180 -53.56 -44.27 -0.73
C ASN A 1180 -53.98 -44.66 -2.15
N SER A 1181 -53.83 -45.94 -2.50
CA SER A 1181 -54.49 -46.51 -3.68
C SER A 1181 -55.17 -47.83 -3.32
N GLY A 1182 -56.49 -47.89 -3.47
CA GLY A 1182 -57.29 -49.12 -3.32
C GLY A 1182 -57.72 -49.46 -1.88
N ASN A 1183 -58.58 -50.48 -1.76
CA ASN A 1183 -59.30 -50.82 -0.53
C ASN A 1183 -58.41 -51.51 0.53
N TRP A 1184 -58.70 -51.22 1.80
CA TRP A 1184 -57.79 -51.29 2.95
C TRP A 1184 -57.30 -52.70 3.33
N ILE A 1185 -55.98 -52.89 3.34
CA ILE A 1185 -55.30 -53.90 4.17
C ILE A 1185 -54.11 -53.22 4.85
N ASN A 1186 -54.11 -53.17 6.18
CA ASN A 1186 -53.06 -52.54 6.98
C ASN A 1186 -51.81 -53.43 6.97
N ALA A 1187 -50.74 -52.99 6.29
CA ALA A 1187 -49.40 -53.56 6.44
C ALA A 1187 -48.48 -52.43 6.94
N SER A 1188 -48.34 -52.32 8.25
CA SER A 1188 -47.46 -51.35 8.90
C SER A 1188 -46.03 -51.87 8.94
N GLY A 1189 -45.12 -51.21 8.22
CA GLY A 1189 -43.68 -51.38 8.38
C GLY A 1189 -42.97 -50.10 7.95
N TRP A 1190 -42.20 -49.50 8.87
CA TRP A 1190 -41.42 -48.29 8.63
C TRP A 1190 -40.04 -48.65 8.10
N TRP A 1191 -39.52 -47.88 7.14
CA TRP A 1191 -38.22 -48.12 6.51
C TRP A 1191 -37.40 -46.84 6.60
N SER A 1192 -36.15 -46.94 7.06
CA SER A 1192 -35.19 -45.84 7.13
C SER A 1192 -33.85 -46.28 6.54
N SER A 1193 -33.25 -45.46 5.67
CA SER A 1193 -31.85 -45.57 5.26
C SER A 1193 -31.19 -44.19 5.28
N SER A 1194 -29.87 -44.14 5.38
CA SER A 1194 -29.07 -42.93 5.57
C SER A 1194 -28.14 -42.57 4.39
N SER A 1195 -28.30 -43.20 3.21
CA SER A 1195 -27.42 -43.00 2.04
C SER A 1195 -28.19 -42.66 0.75
N VAL A 1196 -27.62 -41.77 -0.08
CA VAL A 1196 -28.24 -41.11 -1.25
C VAL A 1196 -28.21 -42.00 -2.52
N GLY A 1197 -29.37 -42.23 -3.17
CA GLY A 1197 -29.50 -42.92 -4.47
C GLY A 1197 -30.96 -43.17 -4.91
N ALA A 1198 -31.23 -43.46 -6.19
CA ALA A 1198 -32.58 -43.75 -6.69
C ALA A 1198 -33.13 -45.07 -6.11
N TYR A 1199 -34.38 -45.06 -5.63
CA TYR A 1199 -34.97 -46.23 -4.94
C TYR A 1199 -36.09 -46.85 -5.78
N SER A 1200 -36.01 -48.17 -6.03
CA SER A 1200 -37.08 -48.95 -6.67
C SER A 1200 -37.54 -50.07 -5.75
N LYS A 1201 -38.86 -50.28 -5.64
CA LYS A 1201 -39.41 -51.43 -4.92
C LYS A 1201 -40.69 -51.94 -5.59
N ASN A 1202 -40.79 -53.26 -5.69
CA ASN A 1202 -41.98 -53.93 -6.20
C ASN A 1202 -43.01 -54.07 -5.05
N GLY A 1203 -44.22 -53.56 -5.27
CA GLY A 1203 -45.31 -53.58 -4.28
C GLY A 1203 -46.63 -54.02 -4.90
N LEU A 1204 -47.57 -54.47 -4.06
CA LEU A 1204 -48.90 -54.90 -4.49
C LEU A 1204 -49.76 -53.69 -4.91
N SER A 1205 -50.70 -53.93 -5.84
CA SER A 1205 -51.51 -52.90 -6.49
C SER A 1205 -52.49 -52.13 -5.59
N ALA A 1206 -52.66 -52.54 -4.32
CA ALA A 1206 -53.49 -51.84 -3.34
C ALA A 1206 -52.90 -51.92 -1.93
N ALA A 1207 -52.14 -50.90 -1.51
CA ALA A 1207 -51.63 -50.71 -0.16
C ALA A 1207 -51.31 -49.23 0.12
N THR A 1208 -51.27 -48.83 1.39
CA THR A 1208 -50.75 -47.52 1.80
C THR A 1208 -49.24 -47.61 2.00
N TYR A 1209 -48.49 -46.84 1.23
CA TYR A 1209 -47.04 -46.74 1.39
C TYR A 1209 -46.70 -45.46 2.15
N SER A 1210 -45.93 -45.60 3.23
CA SER A 1210 -45.41 -44.49 4.03
C SER A 1210 -43.89 -44.46 3.92
N PHE A 1211 -43.35 -43.32 3.49
CA PHE A 1211 -41.91 -43.12 3.32
C PHE A 1211 -41.43 -42.11 4.37
N ARG A 1212 -40.28 -42.41 4.99
CA ARG A 1212 -39.60 -41.51 5.93
C ARG A 1212 -38.17 -41.31 5.45
N PHE A 1213 -37.80 -40.05 5.23
CA PHE A 1213 -36.44 -39.66 4.85
C PHE A 1213 -35.78 -38.92 6.03
N SER A 1214 -34.53 -39.26 6.33
CA SER A 1214 -33.70 -38.63 7.36
C SER A 1214 -32.37 -38.27 6.71
N PHE A 1215 -32.06 -36.98 6.61
CA PHE A 1215 -30.83 -36.49 5.99
C PHE A 1215 -29.79 -36.17 7.06
N GLY A 1216 -28.60 -36.76 6.94
CA GLY A 1216 -27.48 -36.55 7.85
C GLY A 1216 -26.42 -35.60 7.26
N SER A 1217 -26.18 -34.51 7.97
CA SER A 1217 -25.08 -33.53 7.87
C SER A 1217 -24.99 -32.60 6.64
N THR A 1218 -24.19 -31.55 6.84
CA THR A 1218 -24.44 -30.14 6.47
C THR A 1218 -23.58 -29.63 5.31
N SER A 1219 -23.63 -30.23 4.11
CA SER A 1219 -22.87 -29.68 2.98
C SER A 1219 -23.24 -30.24 1.59
N ALA A 1220 -24.48 -30.05 1.13
CA ALA A 1220 -24.80 -30.05 -0.31
C ALA A 1220 -26.16 -29.39 -0.61
N CYS A 1221 -26.19 -28.37 -1.47
CA CYS A 1221 -27.42 -27.73 -1.97
C CYS A 1221 -27.86 -28.38 -3.30
N GLN A 1222 -28.43 -29.58 -3.24
CA GLN A 1222 -29.45 -30.15 -4.13
C GLN A 1222 -29.52 -31.68 -3.93
N TYR A 1223 -30.71 -32.21 -3.63
CA TYR A 1223 -30.96 -33.65 -3.63
C TYR A 1223 -32.02 -33.99 -4.68
N LEU A 1224 -31.62 -34.78 -5.69
CA LEU A 1224 -32.55 -35.33 -6.67
C LEU A 1224 -32.80 -36.81 -6.34
N GLY A 1225 -33.91 -37.10 -5.66
CA GLY A 1225 -34.36 -38.46 -5.38
C GLY A 1225 -35.58 -38.82 -6.24
N ALA A 1226 -35.48 -39.89 -7.03
CA ALA A 1226 -36.63 -40.49 -7.70
C ALA A 1226 -37.03 -41.78 -6.97
N VAL A 1227 -38.30 -41.89 -6.58
CA VAL A 1227 -38.90 -43.15 -6.11
C VAL A 1227 -39.71 -43.72 -7.26
N THR A 1228 -39.44 -44.97 -7.63
CA THR A 1228 -40.19 -45.70 -8.66
C THR A 1228 -41.00 -46.82 -8.03
N LEU A 1229 -42.33 -46.75 -8.17
CA LEU A 1229 -43.26 -47.83 -7.86
C LEU A 1229 -43.64 -48.53 -9.16
N THR A 1230 -43.35 -49.84 -9.27
CA THR A 1230 -43.66 -50.63 -10.46
C THR A 1230 -44.75 -51.65 -10.11
N ASN A 1231 -45.91 -51.56 -10.77
CA ASN A 1231 -47.00 -52.53 -10.62
C ASN A 1231 -46.82 -53.68 -11.63
N PRO A 1232 -46.70 -54.95 -11.21
CA PRO A 1232 -46.68 -56.06 -12.16
C PRO A 1232 -48.09 -56.28 -12.72
N SER A 1233 -48.29 -56.01 -14.02
CA SER A 1233 -49.55 -56.29 -14.70
C SER A 1233 -49.84 -57.79 -14.71
N SER A 1234 -51.03 -58.16 -14.26
CA SER A 1234 -51.65 -59.46 -14.53
C SER A 1234 -52.06 -59.58 -16.02
N GLY A 1235 -51.45 -60.51 -16.75
CA GLY A 1235 -52.16 -61.37 -17.73
C GLY A 1235 -52.07 -61.10 -19.23
N GLY A 1236 -51.74 -62.18 -19.98
CA GLY A 1236 -52.06 -62.45 -21.41
C GLY A 1236 -50.83 -62.47 -22.32
N SER A 1237 -50.47 -63.51 -23.09
CA SER A 1237 -51.21 -64.60 -23.74
C SER A 1237 -50.25 -65.72 -24.21
N GLY A 1238 -50.76 -66.95 -24.39
CA GLY A 1238 -50.02 -68.21 -24.59
C GLY A 1238 -49.12 -68.35 -25.83
N SER A 1239 -48.17 -69.30 -25.81
CA SER A 1239 -48.36 -70.65 -26.39
C SER A 1239 -47.61 -71.77 -25.62
N GLY A 1240 -48.19 -72.99 -25.61
CA GLY A 1240 -47.97 -74.11 -24.68
C GLY A 1240 -46.61 -74.86 -24.75
N SER A 1241 -46.31 -75.84 -23.88
CA SER A 1241 -47.06 -77.07 -23.60
C SER A 1241 -46.44 -77.85 -22.41
N GLY A 1242 -47.23 -78.60 -21.62
CA GLY A 1242 -46.76 -79.83 -20.93
C GLY A 1242 -47.00 -79.97 -19.41
N SER A 1243 -48.04 -80.75 -19.06
CA SER A 1243 -48.28 -81.62 -17.86
C SER A 1243 -47.60 -81.32 -16.50
N GLY A 1244 -48.25 -81.41 -15.33
CA GLY A 1244 -49.55 -81.94 -14.93
C GLY A 1244 -49.60 -82.17 -13.40
N SER A 1245 -50.83 -82.21 -12.85
CA SER A 1245 -51.27 -82.71 -11.52
C SER A 1245 -50.71 -82.06 -10.25
N GLY A 1246 -51.48 -81.72 -9.21
CA GLY A 1246 -52.92 -81.88 -8.96
C GLY A 1246 -53.25 -81.64 -7.47
N GLY A 1247 -54.52 -81.38 -7.19
CA GLY A 1247 -55.17 -81.65 -5.89
C GLY A 1247 -55.28 -80.49 -4.91
N GLY A 1248 -56.50 -79.96 -4.73
CA GLY A 1248 -56.84 -78.96 -3.71
C GLY A 1248 -57.73 -79.49 -2.57
N LYS A 1249 -58.37 -78.52 -1.89
CA LYS A 1249 -59.38 -78.53 -0.79
C LYS A 1249 -58.82 -78.34 0.62
N GLU A 1250 -59.49 -77.73 1.60
CA GLU A 1250 -60.53 -76.70 1.75
C GLU A 1250 -60.72 -76.56 3.30
N LEU A 1251 -61.32 -75.44 3.75
CA LEU A 1251 -62.00 -75.20 5.05
C LEU A 1251 -61.24 -74.61 6.27
N SER A 1252 -61.78 -73.48 6.74
CA SER A 1252 -61.60 -72.75 8.03
C SER A 1252 -62.09 -73.56 9.27
N PRO A 1253 -62.25 -73.07 10.55
CA PRO A 1253 -62.07 -71.71 11.14
C PRO A 1253 -61.61 -71.62 12.65
N ILE A 1254 -61.51 -70.37 13.19
CA ILE A 1254 -61.80 -69.86 14.58
C ILE A 1254 -60.90 -70.20 15.81
N GLY A 1255 -60.55 -69.16 16.60
CA GLY A 1255 -60.47 -69.20 18.08
C GLY A 1255 -59.41 -68.31 18.77
N GLY A 1256 -59.80 -67.21 19.45
CA GLY A 1256 -58.96 -66.44 20.41
C GLY A 1256 -58.87 -67.11 21.80
N PRO A 1257 -58.66 -66.42 22.94
CA PRO A 1257 -58.27 -65.02 23.22
C PRO A 1257 -57.19 -64.88 24.36
N GLY A 1258 -56.85 -63.64 24.77
CA GLY A 1258 -56.57 -63.32 26.20
C GLY A 1258 -55.15 -62.86 26.62
N PRO A 1259 -55.00 -62.16 27.76
CA PRO A 1259 -54.28 -60.86 27.87
C PRO A 1259 -53.26 -60.76 29.04
N GLU A 1260 -52.84 -59.52 29.36
CA GLU A 1260 -52.08 -59.04 30.55
C GLU A 1260 -50.56 -59.27 30.52
N GLY A 1261 -49.67 -58.40 31.00
CA GLY A 1261 -49.68 -57.13 31.74
C GLY A 1261 -48.19 -56.83 32.06
N GLY A 1262 -47.70 -55.60 31.94
CA GLY A 1262 -47.34 -54.81 33.12
C GLY A 1262 -45.82 -54.67 33.33
N GLU A 1263 -45.33 -53.45 33.09
CA GLU A 1263 -44.23 -52.69 33.73
C GLU A 1263 -42.83 -53.29 33.98
N GLY A 1264 -41.80 -52.52 33.59
CA GLY A 1264 -40.58 -52.36 34.38
C GLY A 1264 -39.23 -52.40 33.64
N ILE A 1265 -38.63 -51.22 33.43
CA ILE A 1265 -37.19 -50.88 33.56
C ILE A 1265 -36.18 -51.68 32.70
N GLU A 1266 -35.63 -51.06 31.64
CA GLU A 1266 -34.28 -50.42 31.53
C GLU A 1266 -34.04 -49.95 30.09
#